data_AF-A0A7W8FBK7-F1
#
_entry.id   AF-A0A7W8FBK7-F1
#
_cell.length_a   1.000
_cell.length_b   1.000
_cell.length_c   1.000
_cell.angle_alpha   90.00
_cell.angle_beta   90.00
_cell.angle_gamma   90.00
#
_symmetry.space_group_name_H-M   'P 1'
#
loop_
_entity.id
_entity.type
_entity.pdbx_description
1 polymer ?
#
loop_
_entity_poly.entity_id
_entity_poly.type
_entity_poly.pdbx_seq_one_letter_code
_entity_poly.pdbx_strand_id
1 'polypeptide(L)'
;MPDRAPRSSSAVAAWLDAARPAARPGIWRNGYRPPKEVPERLAPVTVAGMLVPLVLAIGVWSFWRQGYFPYKSVLLRMFTPDDWWWGGSAASPKPVEGRTVTLPGEHALMVYDGVFFVVLVLAVVVLGSWRAIVRHYMSRMRQPVRALVAAGLAVVALAFVFPDAFPGVGWSAVPVVDPLLALTVLVSDGYELMASPLFTNTLYAVVTLLVVWPFARLGAWWPYAQERLAPRRESTAPSTSVPVRPRSQWPALRDAGQHEVAELLTAEVTGGRMNDVDCTRIEHAFAVARRGAALDAFRDTVLRQGGAAWTHPSGARDLPRRTARHDLLAGQVRIGRWVAAERAPQPYHDAGAALGPDVLGTSLLAVGPSGSGKTRALVEPVTEALALQALTGRCAVVAVSAPGNPLGADDAFDVIVRIGDSSSVHDLDPYAESDDPDEAAAILAEALVGDLDTVGTQSAATALAQLLGPFRAVHGRFPTLPELRELLEGEERALTALRGALAASGNDVMRRELDARVRQIGTPGEVGRTLADRLALLNRPVFADFFGGGGPSRPFSLRAVAHHPLRVRIDLPERGHEEAGRLITRLVLAQFHAIVREGRRAHFACLVLDDATGTVTAESVRRVQRLRSQNAGVLLSLRTIGDVPEALHGPLYGAVGCRMAFCGVTTWDGSRFAQTWGTEWVETTEVAKHTVFADQPMTRAFHALRKLMTGKAVTTDAVTVRQVERERWSASELAHEVPPGHAVLSLTTVEGEHAAPLLVDLRD
;
A
#
# COMPACT_ATOMS: atom_id res chain seq x y z
N MET A 1 -19.69 -45.81 21.45
CA MET A 1 -18.99 -44.78 22.26
C MET A 1 -19.68 -43.46 22.00
N PRO A 2 -20.22 -42.77 23.01
CA PRO A 2 -20.91 -41.50 22.78
C PRO A 2 -19.88 -40.43 22.44
N ASP A 3 -20.19 -39.67 21.38
CA ASP A 3 -19.45 -38.50 20.91
C ASP A 3 -19.22 -37.54 22.07
N ARG A 4 -17.94 -37.39 22.45
CA ARG A 4 -17.50 -36.39 23.40
C ARG A 4 -17.72 -35.03 22.72
N ALA A 5 -18.63 -34.22 23.27
CA ALA A 5 -18.78 -32.82 22.87
C ALA A 5 -17.37 -32.16 22.78
N PRO A 6 -17.06 -31.40 21.72
CA PRO A 6 -15.74 -30.80 21.58
C PRO A 6 -15.47 -29.94 22.81
N ARG A 7 -14.39 -30.26 23.53
CA ARG A 7 -13.91 -29.46 24.66
C ARG A 7 -13.85 -28.01 24.17
N SER A 8 -14.45 -27.09 24.91
CA SER A 8 -14.37 -25.65 24.63
C SER A 8 -12.90 -25.30 24.39
N SER A 9 -12.54 -24.97 23.15
CA SER A 9 -11.18 -24.57 22.80
C SER A 9 -10.78 -23.40 23.70
N SER A 10 -9.56 -23.42 24.25
CA SER A 10 -9.06 -22.27 25.00
C SER A 10 -9.16 -20.99 24.16
N ALA A 11 -9.38 -19.83 24.80
CA ALA A 11 -9.52 -18.56 24.09
C ALA A 11 -8.30 -18.27 23.19
N VAL A 12 -7.10 -18.66 23.64
CA VAL A 12 -5.85 -18.52 22.90
C VAL A 12 -5.78 -19.48 21.71
N ALA A 13 -6.26 -20.73 21.84
CA ALA A 13 -6.37 -21.64 20.70
C ALA A 13 -7.31 -21.06 19.63
N ALA A 14 -8.48 -20.55 20.04
CA ALA A 14 -9.41 -19.91 19.12
C ALA A 14 -8.81 -18.67 18.44
N TRP A 15 -8.02 -17.86 19.16
CA TRP A 15 -7.30 -16.72 18.60
C TRP A 15 -6.18 -17.13 17.62
N LEU A 16 -5.41 -18.18 17.92
CA LEU A 16 -4.38 -18.71 17.01
C LEU A 16 -5.00 -19.22 15.71
N ASP A 17 -6.13 -19.91 15.83
CA ASP A 17 -6.81 -20.58 14.71
C ASP A 17 -7.73 -19.63 13.92
N ALA A 18 -7.97 -18.42 14.42
CA ALA A 18 -8.74 -17.40 13.72
C ALA A 18 -8.11 -17.03 12.36
N ALA A 19 -8.95 -16.98 11.33
CA ALA A 19 -8.53 -16.61 9.98
C ALA A 19 -8.01 -15.17 9.95
N ARG A 20 -6.87 -14.98 9.26
CA ARG A 20 -6.22 -13.68 9.01
C ARG A 20 -5.89 -13.55 7.53
N PRO A 21 -6.90 -13.38 6.66
CA PRO A 21 -6.66 -13.24 5.23
C PRO A 21 -5.84 -11.98 4.94
N ALA A 22 -5.06 -12.00 3.85
CA ALA A 22 -4.44 -10.79 3.34
C ALA A 22 -5.53 -9.76 3.03
N ALA A 23 -5.35 -8.54 3.53
CA ALA A 23 -6.30 -7.45 3.43
C ALA A 23 -5.56 -6.16 3.10
N ARG A 24 -6.30 -5.19 2.55
CA ARG A 24 -5.77 -3.86 2.23
C ARG A 24 -5.21 -3.17 3.49
N PRO A 25 -4.29 -2.20 3.33
CA PRO A 25 -3.67 -1.50 4.45
C PRO A 25 -4.70 -0.92 5.43
N GLY A 26 -4.45 -1.05 6.73
CA GLY A 26 -5.33 -0.51 7.75
C GLY A 26 -6.56 -1.34 8.10
N ILE A 27 -6.80 -2.47 7.43
CA ILE A 27 -7.87 -3.40 7.80
C ILE A 27 -7.40 -4.34 8.91
N TRP A 28 -8.17 -4.41 9.99
CA TRP A 28 -8.01 -5.38 11.07
C TRP A 28 -8.21 -6.80 10.55
N ARG A 29 -7.17 -7.65 10.60
CA ARG A 29 -7.19 -8.97 9.93
C ARG A 29 -7.82 -10.08 10.77
N ASN A 30 -7.71 -10.02 12.09
CA ASN A 30 -8.21 -11.09 12.96
C ASN A 30 -9.74 -11.21 12.87
N GLY A 31 -10.21 -12.30 12.23
CA GLY A 31 -11.62 -12.56 12.00
C GLY A 31 -12.21 -11.78 10.81
N TYR A 32 -11.39 -11.11 10.00
CA TYR A 32 -11.86 -10.38 8.82
C TYR A 32 -12.39 -11.32 7.75
N ARG A 33 -13.56 -10.97 7.20
CA ARG A 33 -14.19 -11.70 6.11
C ARG A 33 -14.24 -10.77 4.91
N PRO A 34 -13.46 -11.03 3.84
CA PRO A 34 -13.51 -10.17 2.66
C PRO A 34 -14.93 -10.19 2.07
N PRO A 35 -15.47 -9.04 1.64
CA PRO A 35 -16.77 -9.01 1.00
C PRO A 35 -16.76 -9.90 -0.24
N LYS A 36 -17.85 -10.65 -0.44
CA LYS A 36 -18.02 -11.49 -1.61
C LYS A 36 -18.13 -10.59 -2.84
N GLU A 37 -17.20 -10.71 -3.79
CA GLU A 37 -17.23 -9.93 -5.04
C GLU A 37 -18.61 -10.07 -5.69
N VAL A 38 -19.36 -8.96 -5.72
CA VAL A 38 -20.62 -8.90 -6.47
C VAL A 38 -20.25 -8.64 -7.92
N PRO A 39 -20.53 -9.55 -8.85
CA PRO A 39 -20.10 -9.38 -10.24
C PRO A 39 -20.78 -8.14 -10.83
N GLU A 40 -19.98 -7.19 -11.31
CA GLU A 40 -20.43 -6.04 -12.11
C GLU A 40 -21.38 -6.53 -13.21
N ARG A 41 -22.61 -6.01 -13.20
CA ARG A 41 -23.61 -6.25 -14.25
C ARG A 41 -23.23 -5.37 -15.45
N LEU A 42 -23.05 -5.99 -16.61
CA LEU A 42 -22.86 -5.25 -17.86
C LEU A 42 -24.03 -4.28 -18.08
N ALA A 43 -23.72 -3.03 -18.38
CA ALA A 43 -24.72 -2.06 -18.77
C ALA A 43 -25.44 -2.55 -20.05
N PRO A 44 -26.78 -2.44 -20.14
CA PRO A 44 -27.55 -2.91 -21.31
C PRO A 44 -27.12 -2.25 -22.62
N VAL A 45 -26.52 -1.04 -22.55
CA VAL A 45 -25.96 -0.30 -23.68
C VAL A 45 -24.83 -1.06 -24.37
N THR A 46 -23.99 -1.80 -23.61
CA THR A 46 -22.86 -2.55 -24.18
C THR A 46 -23.35 -3.74 -25.01
N VAL A 47 -24.45 -4.38 -24.59
CA VAL A 47 -25.09 -5.50 -25.32
C VAL A 47 -25.76 -5.02 -26.61
N ALA A 48 -26.43 -3.85 -26.57
CA ALA A 48 -27.01 -3.22 -27.75
C ALA A 48 -25.93 -2.86 -28.80
N GLY A 49 -24.77 -2.37 -28.35
CA GLY A 49 -23.62 -2.05 -29.22
C GLY A 49 -22.98 -3.26 -29.92
N MET A 50 -23.33 -4.50 -29.52
CA MET A 50 -22.88 -5.74 -30.17
C MET A 50 -23.88 -6.25 -31.21
N LEU A 51 -25.17 -6.24 -30.87
CA LEU A 51 -26.23 -6.82 -31.69
C LEU A 51 -26.59 -5.95 -32.89
N VAL A 52 -26.59 -4.62 -32.72
CA VAL A 52 -27.02 -3.69 -33.79
C VAL A 52 -26.11 -3.76 -35.03
N PRO A 53 -24.76 -3.69 -34.93
CA PRO A 53 -23.90 -3.81 -36.11
C PRO A 53 -24.01 -5.17 -36.80
N LEU A 54 -24.22 -6.25 -36.04
CA LEU A 54 -24.37 -7.60 -36.58
C LEU A 54 -25.66 -7.73 -37.41
N VAL A 55 -26.79 -7.29 -36.86
CA VAL A 55 -28.09 -7.35 -37.57
C VAL A 55 -28.05 -6.47 -38.82
N LEU A 56 -27.45 -5.28 -38.73
CA LEU A 56 -27.30 -4.38 -39.87
C LEU A 56 -26.40 -5.00 -40.96
N ALA A 57 -25.30 -5.64 -40.56
CA ALA A 57 -24.43 -6.35 -41.51
C ALA A 57 -25.15 -7.53 -42.18
N ILE A 58 -25.90 -8.35 -41.45
CA ILE A 58 -26.71 -9.43 -42.03
C ILE A 58 -27.71 -8.87 -43.05
N GLY A 59 -28.38 -7.75 -42.72
CA GLY A 59 -29.27 -7.07 -43.65
C GLY A 59 -28.56 -6.61 -44.92
N VAL A 60 -27.44 -5.90 -44.78
CA VAL A 60 -26.62 -5.42 -45.91
C VAL A 60 -26.13 -6.58 -46.78
N TRP A 61 -25.67 -7.68 -46.17
CA TRP A 61 -25.26 -8.88 -46.89
C TRP A 61 -26.42 -9.53 -47.65
N SER A 62 -27.61 -9.59 -47.05
CA SER A 62 -28.80 -10.12 -47.71
C SER A 62 -29.19 -9.29 -48.94
N PHE A 63 -29.19 -7.95 -48.82
CA PHE A 63 -29.46 -7.05 -49.94
C PHE A 63 -28.39 -7.17 -51.04
N TRP A 64 -27.13 -7.37 -50.65
CA TRP A 64 -26.02 -7.58 -51.58
C TRP A 64 -26.15 -8.86 -52.41
N ARG A 65 -26.54 -9.98 -51.77
CA ARG A 65 -26.76 -11.26 -52.46
C ARG A 65 -27.97 -11.24 -53.37
N GLN A 66 -29.03 -10.52 -53.00
CA GLN A 66 -30.25 -10.41 -53.80
C GLN A 66 -30.13 -9.41 -54.97
N GLY A 67 -28.99 -8.71 -55.10
CA GLY A 67 -28.73 -7.81 -56.22
C GLY A 67 -29.46 -6.45 -56.14
N TYR A 68 -30.03 -6.11 -54.99
CA TYR A 68 -30.76 -4.85 -54.78
C TYR A 68 -29.85 -3.61 -54.63
N PHE A 69 -28.53 -3.78 -54.66
CA PHE A 69 -27.58 -2.69 -54.48
C PHE A 69 -27.38 -1.94 -55.81
N PRO A 70 -27.80 -0.65 -55.93
CA PRO A 70 -27.98 0.03 -57.22
C PRO A 70 -26.70 0.32 -58.02
N TYR A 71 -25.52 -0.05 -57.52
CA TYR A 71 -24.23 0.18 -58.18
C TYR A 71 -23.27 -1.02 -58.15
N LYS A 72 -23.76 -2.21 -57.74
CA LYS A 72 -22.94 -3.44 -57.64
C LYS A 72 -22.21 -3.75 -58.96
N SER A 73 -22.94 -3.67 -60.07
CA SER A 73 -22.41 -3.96 -61.41
C SER A 73 -21.49 -2.86 -61.96
N VAL A 74 -21.68 -1.61 -61.56
CA VAL A 74 -20.87 -0.46 -62.01
C VAL A 74 -19.47 -0.53 -61.41
N LEU A 75 -19.37 -0.79 -60.10
CA LEU A 75 -18.09 -0.93 -59.42
C LEU A 75 -17.31 -2.15 -59.93
N LEU A 76 -17.98 -3.27 -60.19
CA LEU A 76 -17.34 -4.45 -60.74
C LEU A 76 -16.71 -4.18 -62.12
N ARG A 77 -17.47 -3.56 -63.04
CA ARG A 77 -17.00 -3.22 -64.39
C ARG A 77 -15.83 -2.23 -64.40
N MET A 78 -15.69 -1.40 -63.37
CA MET A 78 -14.53 -0.50 -63.25
C MET A 78 -13.20 -1.25 -63.10
N PHE A 79 -13.22 -2.48 -62.55
CA PHE A 79 -12.03 -3.28 -62.27
C PHE A 79 -11.89 -4.53 -63.17
N THR A 80 -12.85 -4.78 -64.07
CA THR A 80 -12.85 -5.94 -64.98
C THR A 80 -12.99 -5.50 -66.43
N PRO A 81 -12.31 -6.16 -67.38
CA PRO A 81 -12.48 -5.87 -68.81
C PRO A 81 -13.94 -5.93 -69.30
N ASP A 82 -14.33 -5.03 -70.21
CA ASP A 82 -15.70 -4.93 -70.73
C ASP A 82 -16.11 -6.15 -71.59
N ASP A 83 -15.15 -6.85 -72.19
CA ASP A 83 -15.35 -8.05 -73.02
C ASP A 83 -15.85 -9.27 -72.23
N TRP A 84 -15.77 -9.24 -70.90
CA TRP A 84 -16.24 -10.31 -70.01
C TRP A 84 -17.75 -10.29 -69.77
N TRP A 85 -18.46 -9.27 -70.25
CA TRP A 85 -19.87 -9.02 -69.95
C TRP A 85 -20.71 -8.84 -71.22
N TRP A 86 -21.97 -9.28 -71.20
CA TRP A 86 -22.91 -8.93 -72.27
C TRP A 86 -23.35 -7.45 -72.16
N GLY A 87 -23.23 -6.71 -73.26
CA GLY A 87 -23.66 -5.31 -73.37
C GLY A 87 -25.14 -5.13 -73.04
N GLY A 88 -25.47 -4.12 -72.21
CA GLY A 88 -26.85 -3.79 -71.82
C GLY A 88 -27.47 -4.64 -70.69
N SER A 89 -26.77 -5.66 -70.17
CA SER A 89 -27.24 -6.48 -69.03
C SER A 89 -26.63 -6.04 -67.70
N ALA A 90 -27.26 -6.36 -66.57
CA ALA A 90 -26.76 -6.11 -65.22
C ALA A 90 -25.67 -7.13 -64.79
N ALA A 91 -24.54 -7.13 -65.52
CA ALA A 91 -23.38 -8.01 -65.30
C ALA A 91 -23.63 -9.52 -65.50
N SER A 92 -24.25 -9.89 -66.62
CA SER A 92 -24.26 -11.31 -67.03
C SER A 92 -22.92 -11.70 -67.69
N PRO A 93 -22.26 -12.78 -67.24
CA PRO A 93 -20.95 -13.18 -67.74
C PRO A 93 -21.05 -13.68 -69.19
N LYS A 94 -20.10 -13.26 -70.03
CA LYS A 94 -19.99 -13.63 -71.44
C LYS A 94 -18.83 -14.62 -71.63
N PRO A 95 -18.98 -15.67 -72.48
CA PRO A 95 -17.86 -16.52 -72.81
C PRO A 95 -16.80 -15.75 -73.62
N VAL A 96 -15.54 -15.85 -73.21
CA VAL A 96 -14.42 -15.14 -73.85
C VAL A 96 -13.58 -16.14 -74.66
N GLU A 97 -13.47 -15.91 -75.96
CA GLU A 97 -12.69 -16.78 -76.86
C GLU A 97 -11.18 -16.54 -76.68
N GLY A 98 -10.39 -17.61 -76.60
CA GLY A 98 -8.92 -17.55 -76.52
C GLY A 98 -8.31 -17.70 -75.11
N ARG A 99 -9.13 -17.86 -74.06
CA ARG A 99 -8.68 -18.25 -72.71
C ARG A 99 -9.06 -19.70 -72.40
N THR A 100 -8.33 -20.34 -71.48
CA THR A 100 -8.68 -21.67 -70.96
C THR A 100 -9.92 -21.61 -70.04
N VAL A 101 -10.13 -20.46 -69.38
CA VAL A 101 -11.29 -20.16 -68.54
C VAL A 101 -12.39 -19.57 -69.41
N THR A 102 -13.45 -20.35 -69.66
CA THR A 102 -14.53 -19.97 -70.58
C THR A 102 -15.38 -18.80 -70.08
N LEU A 103 -15.54 -18.61 -68.76
CA LEU A 103 -16.39 -17.57 -68.15
C LEU A 103 -15.63 -16.77 -67.07
N PRO A 104 -14.69 -15.87 -67.43
CA PRO A 104 -13.90 -15.12 -66.45
C PRO A 104 -14.75 -14.14 -65.62
N GLY A 105 -15.85 -13.63 -66.17
CA GLY A 105 -16.77 -12.74 -65.45
C GLY A 105 -17.48 -13.41 -64.26
N GLU A 106 -17.73 -14.72 -64.32
CA GLU A 106 -18.34 -15.46 -63.20
C GLU A 106 -17.38 -15.54 -62.01
N HIS A 107 -16.12 -15.87 -62.27
CA HIS A 107 -15.06 -15.89 -61.26
C HIS A 107 -14.81 -14.50 -60.67
N ALA A 108 -14.87 -13.44 -61.48
CA ALA A 108 -14.75 -12.06 -61.00
C ALA A 108 -15.90 -11.65 -60.05
N LEU A 109 -17.13 -12.10 -60.30
CA LEU A 109 -18.27 -11.90 -59.39
C LEU A 109 -18.04 -12.58 -58.04
N MET A 110 -17.53 -13.82 -58.04
CA MET A 110 -17.22 -14.55 -56.81
C MET A 110 -16.14 -13.85 -55.98
N VAL A 111 -15.06 -13.36 -56.63
CA VAL A 111 -14.02 -12.55 -55.97
C VAL A 111 -14.62 -11.28 -55.36
N TYR A 112 -15.48 -10.58 -56.10
CA TYR A 112 -16.10 -9.34 -55.64
C TYR A 112 -17.03 -9.53 -54.44
N ASP A 113 -17.85 -10.59 -54.47
CA ASP A 113 -18.69 -10.97 -53.34
C ASP A 113 -17.86 -11.33 -52.09
N GLY A 114 -16.72 -12.01 -52.28
CA GLY A 114 -15.77 -12.30 -51.21
C GLY A 114 -15.12 -11.06 -50.60
N VAL A 115 -14.66 -10.11 -51.43
CA VAL A 115 -14.06 -8.85 -50.96
C VAL A 115 -15.07 -8.02 -50.16
N PHE A 116 -16.31 -7.89 -50.66
CA PHE A 116 -17.36 -7.17 -49.95
C PHE A 116 -17.70 -7.83 -48.61
N PHE A 117 -17.75 -9.17 -48.57
CA PHE A 117 -17.96 -9.91 -47.32
C PHE A 117 -16.86 -9.65 -46.30
N VAL A 118 -15.58 -9.67 -46.71
CA VAL A 118 -14.44 -9.36 -45.81
C VAL A 118 -14.54 -7.95 -45.24
N VAL A 119 -14.85 -6.95 -46.07
CA VAL A 119 -15.04 -5.55 -45.64
C VAL A 119 -16.18 -5.44 -44.61
N LEU A 120 -17.28 -6.14 -44.84
CA LEU A 120 -18.43 -6.16 -43.94
C LEU A 120 -18.09 -6.78 -42.58
N VAL A 121 -17.37 -7.91 -42.56
CA VAL A 121 -16.88 -8.55 -41.32
C VAL A 121 -15.95 -7.62 -40.55
N LEU A 122 -15.02 -6.94 -41.24
CA LEU A 122 -14.12 -5.96 -40.63
C LEU A 122 -14.89 -4.78 -40.02
N ALA A 123 -15.92 -4.28 -40.70
CA ALA A 123 -16.77 -3.21 -40.19
C ALA A 123 -17.48 -3.62 -38.88
N VAL A 124 -18.01 -4.84 -38.78
CA VAL A 124 -18.65 -5.36 -37.55
C VAL A 124 -17.65 -5.47 -36.40
N VAL A 125 -16.42 -5.90 -36.67
CA VAL A 125 -15.36 -6.05 -35.66
C VAL A 125 -14.85 -4.69 -35.16
N VAL A 126 -14.77 -3.68 -36.03
CA VAL A 126 -14.28 -2.34 -35.69
C VAL A 126 -15.37 -1.51 -34.99
N LEU A 127 -16.61 -1.56 -35.47
CA LEU A 127 -17.73 -0.75 -34.94
C LEU A 127 -18.39 -1.38 -33.72
N GLY A 128 -18.32 -2.71 -33.55
CA GLY A 128 -18.98 -3.40 -32.46
C GLY A 128 -18.11 -3.55 -31.22
N SER A 129 -18.74 -3.50 -30.03
CA SER A 129 -18.10 -3.72 -28.73
C SER A 129 -17.68 -5.18 -28.44
N TRP A 130 -17.58 -6.03 -29.49
CA TRP A 130 -17.31 -7.47 -29.42
C TRP A 130 -16.07 -7.80 -28.59
N ARG A 131 -14.99 -7.03 -28.73
CA ARG A 131 -13.73 -7.25 -27.99
C ARG A 131 -13.89 -7.08 -26.48
N ALA A 132 -14.74 -6.14 -26.03
CA ALA A 132 -14.98 -5.88 -24.62
C ALA A 132 -15.84 -6.97 -23.98
N ILE A 133 -16.89 -7.41 -24.69
CA ILE A 133 -17.83 -8.44 -24.22
C ILE A 133 -17.18 -9.81 -24.18
N VAL A 134 -16.48 -10.20 -25.25
CA VAL A 134 -15.78 -11.49 -25.31
C VAL A 134 -14.73 -11.55 -24.20
N ARG A 135 -13.99 -10.46 -23.95
CA ARG A 135 -13.04 -10.39 -22.84
C ARG A 135 -13.72 -10.53 -21.48
N HIS A 136 -14.85 -9.86 -21.28
CA HIS A 136 -15.60 -9.89 -20.03
C HIS A 136 -16.18 -11.28 -19.70
N TYR A 137 -16.71 -12.00 -20.69
CA TYR A 137 -17.24 -13.35 -20.46
C TYR A 137 -16.14 -14.42 -20.43
N MET A 138 -15.12 -14.33 -21.29
CA MET A 138 -14.05 -15.32 -21.32
C MET A 138 -13.06 -15.20 -20.16
N SER A 139 -12.88 -14.01 -19.56
CA SER A 139 -12.05 -13.86 -18.34
C SER A 139 -12.67 -14.50 -17.11
N ARG A 140 -14.01 -14.62 -17.08
CA ARG A 140 -14.76 -15.23 -15.97
C ARG A 140 -14.78 -16.76 -16.03
N MET A 141 -14.39 -17.37 -17.16
CA MET A 141 -14.35 -18.83 -17.31
C MET A 141 -12.99 -19.41 -16.94
N ARG A 142 -12.98 -20.35 -15.99
CA ARG A 142 -11.79 -21.15 -15.65
C ARG A 142 -11.54 -22.21 -16.73
N GLN A 143 -10.29 -22.63 -16.91
CA GLN A 143 -9.98 -23.80 -17.74
C GLN A 143 -10.51 -25.08 -17.05
N PRO A 144 -11.05 -26.08 -17.78
CA PRO A 144 -11.05 -26.25 -19.24
C PRO A 144 -12.26 -25.63 -19.97
N VAL A 145 -13.24 -25.07 -19.24
CA VAL A 145 -14.49 -24.55 -19.80
C VAL A 145 -14.21 -23.47 -20.84
N ARG A 146 -13.26 -22.57 -20.55
CA ARG A 146 -12.82 -21.53 -21.50
C ARG A 146 -12.31 -22.11 -22.83
N ALA A 147 -11.55 -23.21 -22.77
CA ALA A 147 -11.02 -23.86 -23.97
C ALA A 147 -12.12 -24.57 -24.75
N LEU A 148 -13.07 -25.21 -24.06
CA LEU A 148 -14.23 -25.89 -24.66
C LEU A 148 -15.20 -24.91 -25.33
N VAL A 149 -15.49 -23.78 -24.70
CA VAL A 149 -16.38 -22.76 -25.28
C VAL A 149 -15.74 -22.12 -26.51
N ALA A 150 -14.43 -21.83 -26.46
CA ALA A 150 -13.70 -21.37 -27.64
C ALA A 150 -13.70 -22.43 -28.76
N ALA A 151 -13.61 -23.72 -28.41
CA ALA A 151 -13.66 -24.81 -29.39
C ALA A 151 -15.05 -24.93 -30.03
N GLY A 152 -16.12 -24.83 -29.23
CA GLY A 152 -17.49 -24.79 -29.74
C GLY A 152 -17.72 -23.63 -30.71
N LEU A 153 -17.24 -22.43 -30.36
CA LEU A 153 -17.33 -21.26 -31.25
C LEU A 153 -16.52 -21.43 -32.54
N ALA A 154 -15.34 -22.05 -32.48
CA ALA A 154 -14.54 -22.36 -33.66
C ALA A 154 -15.25 -23.37 -34.58
N VAL A 155 -15.90 -24.39 -34.02
CA VAL A 155 -16.70 -25.37 -34.78
C VAL A 155 -17.87 -24.69 -35.47
N VAL A 156 -18.60 -23.81 -34.78
CA VAL A 156 -19.69 -23.03 -35.39
C VAL A 156 -19.16 -22.16 -36.54
N ALA A 157 -18.03 -21.48 -36.36
CA ALA A 157 -17.42 -20.68 -37.41
C ALA A 157 -17.00 -21.55 -38.62
N LEU A 158 -16.43 -22.73 -38.39
CA LEU A 158 -16.08 -23.67 -39.45
C LEU A 158 -17.31 -24.23 -40.17
N ALA A 159 -18.44 -24.42 -39.48
CA ALA A 159 -19.69 -24.84 -40.10
C ALA A 159 -20.26 -23.82 -41.10
N PHE A 160 -19.99 -22.53 -40.90
CA PHE A 160 -20.34 -21.48 -41.87
C PHE A 160 -19.39 -21.43 -43.07
N VAL A 161 -18.13 -21.85 -42.92
CA VAL A 161 -17.12 -21.82 -43.98
C VAL A 161 -17.16 -23.11 -44.83
N PHE A 162 -17.36 -24.26 -44.19
CA PHE A 162 -17.39 -25.59 -44.82
C PHE A 162 -18.68 -26.33 -44.45
N PRO A 163 -19.86 -25.91 -44.95
CA PRO A 163 -21.13 -26.55 -44.58
C PRO A 163 -21.19 -28.03 -44.98
N ASP A 164 -20.54 -28.42 -46.08
CA ASP A 164 -20.51 -29.82 -46.56
C ASP A 164 -19.76 -30.78 -45.62
N ALA A 165 -18.88 -30.26 -44.76
CA ALA A 165 -18.18 -31.05 -43.75
C ALA A 165 -19.08 -31.39 -42.54
N PHE A 166 -20.26 -30.77 -42.42
CA PHE A 166 -21.19 -30.95 -41.30
C PHE A 166 -22.55 -31.47 -41.79
N PRO A 167 -22.84 -32.78 -41.65
CA PRO A 167 -24.11 -33.34 -42.09
C PRO A 167 -25.28 -32.74 -41.30
N GLY A 168 -26.22 -32.07 -41.98
CA GLY A 168 -27.44 -31.49 -41.41
C GLY A 168 -27.56 -29.96 -41.44
N VAL A 169 -26.54 -29.23 -41.93
CA VAL A 169 -26.58 -27.76 -42.03
C VAL A 169 -27.07 -27.33 -43.42
N GLY A 170 -28.34 -26.93 -43.55
CA GLY A 170 -28.94 -26.49 -44.83
C GLY A 170 -28.66 -25.04 -45.27
N TRP A 171 -27.50 -24.49 -44.91
CA TRP A 171 -27.16 -23.07 -45.11
C TRP A 171 -26.11 -22.96 -46.23
N SER A 172 -26.12 -21.86 -46.97
CA SER A 172 -25.10 -21.63 -48.01
C SER A 172 -23.74 -21.30 -47.40
N ALA A 173 -22.67 -21.82 -48.01
CA ALA A 173 -21.30 -21.50 -47.62
C ALA A 173 -21.08 -19.98 -47.68
N VAL A 174 -20.37 -19.46 -46.68
CA VAL A 174 -19.93 -18.07 -46.68
C VAL A 174 -18.81 -17.91 -47.72
N PRO A 175 -18.78 -16.81 -48.50
CA PRO A 175 -17.81 -16.62 -49.58
C PRO A 175 -16.43 -16.28 -49.01
N VAL A 176 -15.72 -17.32 -48.57
CA VAL A 176 -14.33 -17.26 -48.09
C VAL A 176 -13.45 -18.15 -48.97
N VAL A 177 -13.91 -19.36 -49.27
CA VAL A 177 -13.17 -20.36 -50.04
C VAL A 177 -13.33 -20.12 -51.54
N ASP A 178 -14.58 -20.06 -52.03
CA ASP A 178 -14.87 -19.89 -53.46
C ASP A 178 -14.24 -18.62 -54.08
N PRO A 179 -14.22 -17.45 -53.40
CA PRO A 179 -13.54 -16.27 -53.92
C PRO A 179 -12.02 -16.44 -54.06
N LEU A 180 -11.38 -17.16 -53.13
CA LEU A 180 -9.93 -17.43 -53.21
C LEU A 180 -9.63 -18.40 -54.36
N LEU A 181 -10.48 -19.39 -54.57
CA LEU A 181 -10.39 -20.31 -55.70
C LEU A 181 -10.61 -19.59 -57.03
N ALA A 182 -11.67 -18.78 -57.13
CA ALA A 182 -11.96 -17.96 -58.30
C ALA A 182 -10.83 -16.96 -58.60
N LEU A 183 -10.22 -16.36 -57.58
CA LEU A 183 -9.05 -15.48 -57.74
C LEU A 183 -7.85 -16.25 -58.30
N THR A 184 -7.58 -17.46 -57.80
CA THR A 184 -6.47 -18.28 -58.33
C THR A 184 -6.69 -18.65 -59.78
N VAL A 185 -7.92 -19.04 -60.16
CA VAL A 185 -8.30 -19.35 -61.56
C VAL A 185 -8.14 -18.14 -62.47
N LEU A 186 -8.51 -16.94 -62.00
CA LEU A 186 -8.40 -15.70 -62.77
C LEU A 186 -6.94 -15.27 -63.00
N VAL A 187 -6.06 -15.53 -62.02
CA VAL A 187 -4.63 -15.17 -62.08
C VAL A 187 -3.82 -16.20 -62.87
N SER A 188 -4.09 -17.50 -62.70
CA SER A 188 -3.37 -18.56 -63.41
C SER A 188 -3.90 -18.85 -64.81
N ASP A 189 -5.06 -18.25 -65.17
CA ASP A 189 -5.79 -18.50 -66.41
C ASP A 189 -5.84 -20.00 -66.76
N GLY A 190 -6.33 -20.80 -65.80
CA GLY A 190 -6.39 -22.25 -65.92
C GLY A 190 -6.87 -22.95 -64.65
N TYR A 191 -7.41 -24.17 -64.81
CA TYR A 191 -7.94 -25.00 -63.71
C TYR A 191 -6.94 -26.04 -63.19
N GLU A 192 -5.71 -26.08 -63.70
CA GLU A 192 -4.71 -27.10 -63.36
C GLU A 192 -4.34 -27.09 -61.87
N LEU A 193 -4.26 -25.91 -61.26
CA LEU A 193 -4.00 -25.77 -59.82
C LEU A 193 -5.15 -26.31 -58.97
N MET A 194 -6.40 -26.14 -59.42
CA MET A 194 -7.60 -26.67 -58.76
C MET A 194 -7.70 -28.20 -58.86
N ALA A 195 -7.23 -28.77 -59.98
CA ALA A 195 -7.18 -30.20 -60.19
C ALA A 195 -6.14 -30.91 -59.30
N SER A 196 -5.13 -30.17 -58.81
CA SER A 196 -4.12 -30.70 -57.89
C SER A 196 -4.69 -30.86 -56.47
N PRO A 197 -4.81 -32.10 -55.94
CA PRO A 197 -5.31 -32.32 -54.59
C PRO A 197 -4.41 -31.68 -53.52
N LEU A 198 -3.11 -31.57 -53.77
CA LEU A 198 -2.16 -30.95 -52.85
C LEU A 198 -2.43 -29.45 -52.68
N PHE A 199 -2.74 -28.74 -53.76
CA PHE A 199 -3.01 -27.30 -53.72
C PHE A 199 -4.33 -27.02 -52.98
N THR A 200 -5.42 -27.69 -53.38
CA THR A 200 -6.74 -27.51 -52.77
C THR A 200 -6.75 -27.88 -51.29
N ASN A 201 -6.11 -29.00 -50.90
CA ASN A 201 -5.99 -29.39 -49.49
C ASN A 201 -5.13 -28.40 -48.68
N THR A 202 -4.06 -27.88 -49.27
CA THR A 202 -3.21 -26.87 -48.61
C THR A 202 -3.98 -25.57 -48.39
N LEU A 203 -4.74 -25.11 -49.38
CA LEU A 203 -5.59 -23.93 -49.25
C LEU A 203 -6.65 -24.11 -48.17
N TYR A 204 -7.35 -25.25 -48.16
CA TYR A 204 -8.35 -25.55 -47.13
C TYR A 204 -7.73 -25.63 -45.74
N ALA A 205 -6.53 -26.20 -45.61
CA ALA A 205 -5.79 -26.21 -44.35
C ALA A 205 -5.43 -24.80 -43.88
N VAL A 206 -4.95 -23.93 -44.77
CA VAL A 206 -4.62 -22.53 -44.45
C VAL A 206 -5.87 -21.76 -44.01
N VAL A 207 -6.98 -21.87 -44.75
CA VAL A 207 -8.25 -21.22 -44.40
C VAL A 207 -8.75 -21.72 -43.04
N THR A 208 -8.71 -23.03 -42.79
CA THR A 208 -9.09 -23.63 -41.51
C THR A 208 -8.23 -23.07 -40.36
N LEU A 209 -6.90 -23.00 -40.54
CA LEU A 209 -6.00 -22.42 -39.54
C LEU A 209 -6.30 -20.95 -39.26
N LEU A 210 -6.57 -20.14 -40.29
CA LEU A 210 -6.92 -18.73 -40.14
C LEU A 210 -8.24 -18.52 -39.39
N VAL A 211 -9.24 -19.36 -39.63
CA VAL A 211 -10.53 -19.32 -38.92
C VAL A 211 -10.38 -19.76 -37.46
N VAL A 212 -9.58 -20.79 -37.19
CA VAL A 212 -9.38 -21.34 -35.83
C VAL A 212 -8.46 -20.46 -34.98
N TRP A 213 -7.47 -19.81 -35.58
CA TRP A 213 -6.46 -18.99 -34.90
C TRP A 213 -7.01 -17.97 -33.87
N PRO A 214 -8.00 -17.12 -34.18
CA PRO A 214 -8.54 -16.17 -33.20
C PRO A 214 -9.21 -16.88 -32.01
N PHE A 215 -9.89 -18.01 -32.23
CA PHE A 215 -10.51 -18.79 -31.17
C PHE A 215 -9.49 -19.55 -30.31
N ALA A 216 -8.43 -20.08 -30.93
CA ALA A 216 -7.32 -20.71 -30.20
C ALA A 216 -6.61 -19.72 -29.27
N ARG A 217 -6.45 -18.46 -29.72
CA ARG A 217 -5.90 -17.37 -28.90
C ARG A 217 -6.85 -16.97 -27.77
N LEU A 218 -8.16 -16.88 -28.04
CA LEU A 218 -9.19 -16.58 -27.05
C LEU A 218 -9.33 -17.67 -25.97
N GLY A 219 -9.24 -18.93 -26.37
CA GLY A 219 -9.30 -20.12 -25.52
C GLY A 219 -8.01 -20.44 -24.77
N ALA A 220 -6.91 -19.73 -25.04
CA ALA A 220 -5.58 -19.98 -24.50
C ALA A 220 -5.13 -21.46 -24.65
N TRP A 221 -5.39 -22.05 -25.82
CA TRP A 221 -5.11 -23.48 -26.06
C TRP A 221 -3.62 -23.80 -26.00
N TRP A 222 -2.75 -22.88 -26.44
CA TRP A 222 -1.30 -23.08 -26.41
C TRP A 222 -0.73 -23.12 -24.98
N PRO A 223 -0.99 -22.13 -24.09
CA PRO A 223 -0.64 -22.24 -22.68
C PRO A 223 -1.23 -23.49 -22.00
N TYR A 224 -2.49 -23.83 -22.29
CA TYR A 224 -3.14 -25.01 -21.72
C TYR A 224 -2.53 -26.33 -22.20
N ALA A 225 -2.14 -26.42 -23.48
CA ALA A 225 -1.44 -27.57 -24.02
C ALA A 225 -0.01 -27.67 -23.47
N GLN A 226 0.69 -26.54 -23.30
CA GLN A 226 2.01 -26.50 -22.66
C GLN A 226 1.94 -26.97 -21.20
N GLU A 227 0.92 -26.57 -20.44
CA GLU A 227 0.70 -27.07 -19.07
C GLU A 227 0.42 -28.59 -19.01
N ARG A 228 -0.19 -29.17 -20.05
CA ARG A 228 -0.44 -30.62 -20.14
C ARG A 228 0.71 -31.44 -20.72
N LEU A 229 1.49 -30.87 -21.65
CA LEU A 229 2.60 -31.52 -22.34
C LEU A 229 3.94 -31.31 -21.64
N ALA A 230 4.02 -30.38 -20.69
CA ALA A 230 5.17 -30.24 -19.82
C ALA A 230 5.44 -31.61 -19.14
N PRO A 231 6.65 -32.18 -19.27
CA PRO A 231 6.99 -33.40 -18.56
C PRO A 231 6.72 -33.16 -17.08
N ARG A 232 5.92 -34.03 -16.47
CA ARG A 232 5.71 -34.05 -15.01
C ARG A 232 7.08 -34.18 -14.35
N ARG A 233 7.73 -33.06 -14.07
CA ARG A 233 8.58 -32.95 -12.90
C ARG A 233 7.66 -33.35 -11.75
N GLU A 234 8.08 -34.30 -10.94
CA GLU A 234 7.55 -34.54 -9.61
C GLU A 234 7.77 -33.26 -8.76
N SER A 235 7.09 -32.18 -9.12
CA SER A 235 6.52 -31.29 -8.14
C SER A 235 5.45 -32.13 -7.48
N THR A 236 5.72 -32.55 -6.26
CA THR A 236 4.78 -33.00 -5.26
C THR A 236 3.44 -32.30 -5.47
N ALA A 237 2.53 -32.95 -6.21
CA ALA A 237 1.16 -32.48 -6.29
C ALA A 237 0.63 -32.60 -4.86
N PRO A 238 0.03 -31.55 -4.27
CA PRO A 238 -0.70 -31.71 -3.02
C PRO A 238 -1.97 -32.50 -3.33
N SER A 239 -1.82 -33.83 -3.48
CA SER A 239 -2.89 -34.82 -3.50
C SER A 239 -3.00 -35.45 -2.12
N THR A 240 -3.19 -34.57 -1.16
CA THR A 240 -4.07 -34.75 -0.02
C THR A 240 -4.28 -33.32 0.42
N SER A 241 -5.52 -32.89 0.61
CA SER A 241 -5.75 -31.86 1.61
C SER A 241 -5.21 -32.45 2.91
N VAL A 242 -3.90 -32.27 3.17
CA VAL A 242 -3.39 -32.31 4.53
C VAL A 242 -4.33 -31.34 5.24
N PRO A 243 -5.16 -31.81 6.19
CA PRO A 243 -6.01 -30.89 6.91
C PRO A 243 -5.08 -29.79 7.41
N VAL A 244 -5.33 -28.54 6.97
CA VAL A 244 -4.53 -27.40 7.38
C VAL A 244 -4.55 -27.45 8.89
N ARG A 245 -3.43 -27.89 9.48
CA ARG A 245 -3.41 -28.13 10.92
C ARG A 245 -3.67 -26.78 11.57
N PRO A 246 -4.58 -26.71 12.55
CA PRO A 246 -4.80 -25.49 13.30
C PRO A 246 -3.46 -24.94 13.79
N ARG A 247 -3.29 -23.61 13.76
CA ARG A 247 -2.05 -22.96 14.21
C ARG A 247 -1.77 -23.26 15.68
N SER A 248 -2.81 -23.49 16.47
CA SER A 248 -2.72 -23.97 17.86
C SER A 248 -1.94 -25.29 18.03
N GLN A 249 -1.74 -26.07 16.96
CA GLN A 249 -0.96 -27.31 16.94
C GLN A 249 0.48 -27.15 16.42
N TRP A 250 0.91 -25.92 16.16
CA TRP A 250 2.27 -25.55 15.78
C TRP A 250 2.80 -26.31 14.54
N PRO A 251 2.14 -26.23 13.37
CA PRO A 251 2.54 -26.97 12.17
C PRO A 251 4.00 -26.71 11.78
N ALA A 252 4.45 -25.45 11.84
CA ALA A 252 5.83 -25.08 11.48
C ALA A 252 6.90 -25.75 12.35
N LEU A 253 6.62 -26.02 13.63
CA LEU A 253 7.54 -26.76 14.52
C LEU A 253 7.59 -28.24 14.13
N ARG A 254 6.43 -28.83 13.82
CA ARG A 254 6.33 -30.24 13.41
C ARG A 254 7.00 -30.48 12.06
N ASP A 255 6.79 -29.57 11.11
CA ASP A 255 7.42 -29.61 9.78
C ASP A 255 8.95 -29.49 9.89
N ALA A 256 9.45 -28.78 10.92
CA ALA A 256 10.88 -28.68 11.24
C ALA A 256 11.42 -29.85 12.07
N GLY A 257 10.64 -30.92 12.27
CA GLY A 257 11.06 -32.10 13.03
C GLY A 257 10.91 -31.98 14.56
N GLN A 258 10.53 -30.82 15.09
CA GLN A 258 10.42 -30.53 16.53
C GLN A 258 9.07 -30.97 17.11
N HIS A 259 8.77 -32.27 16.99
CA HIS A 259 7.47 -32.85 17.35
C HIS A 259 7.17 -32.78 18.85
N GLU A 260 8.15 -33.10 19.68
CA GLU A 260 8.05 -33.09 21.15
C GLU A 260 7.72 -31.68 21.68
N VAL A 261 8.42 -30.67 21.17
CA VAL A 261 8.19 -29.26 21.51
C VAL A 261 6.79 -28.83 21.07
N ALA A 262 6.39 -29.19 19.85
CA ALA A 262 5.06 -28.86 19.35
C ALA A 262 3.94 -29.50 20.19
N GLU A 263 4.12 -30.73 20.67
CA GLU A 263 3.16 -31.41 21.54
C GLU A 263 3.05 -30.74 22.91
N LEU A 264 4.19 -30.40 23.52
CA LEU A 264 4.23 -29.69 24.79
C LEU A 264 3.51 -28.33 24.70
N LEU A 265 3.82 -27.52 23.68
CA LEU A 265 3.18 -26.22 23.49
C LEU A 265 1.70 -26.34 23.14
N THR A 266 1.30 -27.35 22.36
CA THR A 266 -0.12 -27.63 22.11
C THR A 266 -0.86 -27.95 23.42
N ALA A 267 -0.25 -28.75 24.30
CA ALA A 267 -0.81 -29.08 25.62
C ALA A 267 -0.91 -27.86 26.55
N GLU A 268 0.03 -26.91 26.46
CA GLU A 268 -0.01 -25.67 27.23
C GLU A 268 -1.06 -24.68 26.73
N VAL A 269 -1.19 -24.50 25.41
CA VAL A 269 -2.23 -23.67 24.80
C VAL A 269 -3.61 -24.21 25.14
N THR A 270 -3.83 -25.52 24.98
CA THR A 270 -5.11 -26.16 25.33
C THR A 270 -5.38 -26.16 26.83
N GLY A 271 -4.32 -26.24 27.65
CA GLY A 271 -4.39 -26.12 29.10
C GLY A 271 -4.50 -24.69 29.64
N GLY A 272 -4.50 -23.67 28.79
CA GLY A 272 -4.63 -22.26 29.19
C GLY A 272 -3.43 -21.68 29.95
N ARG A 273 -2.24 -22.28 29.82
CA ARG A 273 -1.00 -21.83 30.50
C ARG A 273 -0.18 -20.80 29.70
N MET A 274 -0.58 -20.56 28.45
CA MET A 274 0.02 -19.61 27.53
C MET A 274 -0.97 -18.53 27.16
N ASN A 275 -0.49 -17.30 26.99
CA ASN A 275 -1.23 -16.19 26.39
C ASN A 275 -0.79 -15.95 24.93
N ASP A 276 -1.40 -14.95 24.29
CA ASP A 276 -1.09 -14.51 22.92
C ASP A 276 0.34 -13.96 22.76
N VAL A 277 0.88 -13.28 23.79
CA VAL A 277 2.26 -12.78 23.86
C VAL A 277 3.24 -13.95 23.83
N ASP A 278 3.04 -14.97 24.67
CA ASP A 278 3.87 -16.17 24.74
C ASP A 278 3.89 -16.90 23.40
N CYS A 279 2.72 -17.05 22.76
CA CYS A 279 2.64 -17.71 21.47
C CYS A 279 3.46 -16.95 20.41
N THR A 280 3.28 -15.63 20.35
CA THR A 280 3.98 -14.76 19.39
C THR A 280 5.49 -14.71 19.64
N ARG A 281 5.90 -14.71 20.91
CA ARG A 281 7.30 -14.75 21.37
C ARG A 281 7.98 -16.05 20.98
N ILE A 282 7.33 -17.19 21.21
CA ILE A 282 7.89 -18.50 20.85
C ILE A 282 7.98 -18.65 19.32
N GLU A 283 6.98 -18.19 18.56
CA GLU A 283 7.07 -18.14 17.10
C GLU A 283 8.24 -17.27 16.63
N HIS A 284 8.47 -16.11 17.29
CA HIS A 284 9.60 -15.24 16.98
C HIS A 284 10.94 -15.90 17.29
N ALA A 285 11.09 -16.45 18.50
CA ALA A 285 12.28 -17.16 18.94
C ALA A 285 12.59 -18.36 18.03
N PHE A 286 11.57 -19.11 17.59
CA PHE A 286 11.73 -20.18 16.62
C PHE A 286 12.21 -19.67 15.26
N ALA A 287 11.63 -18.57 14.76
CA ALA A 287 12.06 -17.98 13.49
C ALA A 287 13.50 -17.46 13.54
N VAL A 288 13.92 -16.88 14.67
CA VAL A 288 15.31 -16.45 14.92
C VAL A 288 16.24 -17.67 14.99
N ALA A 289 15.90 -18.69 15.78
CA ALA A 289 16.68 -19.92 15.91
C ALA A 289 16.86 -20.65 14.57
N ARG A 290 15.81 -20.67 13.73
CA ARG A 290 15.88 -21.25 12.38
C ARG A 290 16.83 -20.49 11.46
N ARG A 291 16.87 -19.15 11.55
CA ARG A 291 17.82 -18.33 10.77
C ARG A 291 19.25 -18.47 11.26
N GLY A 292 19.45 -18.61 12.57
CA GLY A 292 20.76 -18.73 13.20
C GLY A 292 21.28 -20.17 13.35
N ALA A 293 20.60 -21.17 12.78
CA ALA A 293 20.92 -22.60 12.93
C ALA A 293 21.06 -23.08 14.40
N ALA A 294 20.31 -22.47 15.33
CA ALA A 294 20.36 -22.72 16.77
C ALA A 294 19.11 -23.45 17.29
N LEU A 295 18.59 -24.42 16.52
CA LEU A 295 17.34 -25.10 16.84
C LEU A 295 17.41 -25.98 18.10
N ASP A 296 18.58 -26.56 18.41
CA ASP A 296 18.76 -27.39 19.61
C ASP A 296 18.66 -26.56 20.89
N ALA A 297 19.32 -25.40 20.93
CA ALA A 297 19.20 -24.46 22.06
C ALA A 297 17.76 -23.97 22.27
N PHE A 298 17.03 -23.75 21.17
CA PHE A 298 15.61 -23.44 21.21
C PHE A 298 14.80 -24.59 21.81
N ARG A 299 14.98 -25.82 21.32
CA ARG A 299 14.31 -27.03 21.82
C ARG A 299 14.53 -27.20 23.32
N ASP A 300 15.79 -27.21 23.75
CA ASP A 300 16.17 -27.43 25.14
C ASP A 300 15.54 -26.39 26.08
N THR A 301 15.50 -25.13 25.65
CA THR A 301 14.90 -24.06 26.45
C THR A 301 13.39 -24.21 26.57
N VAL A 302 12.69 -24.57 25.48
CA VAL A 302 11.24 -24.80 25.51
C VAL A 302 10.87 -26.05 26.31
N LEU A 303 11.66 -27.13 26.22
CA LEU A 303 11.40 -28.33 27.04
C LEU A 303 11.57 -28.05 28.54
N ARG A 304 12.51 -27.17 28.93
CA ARG A 304 12.71 -26.78 30.34
C ARG A 304 11.68 -25.78 30.86
N GLN A 305 11.34 -24.76 30.07
CA GLN A 305 10.58 -23.59 30.53
C GLN A 305 9.14 -23.56 29.98
N GLY A 306 8.79 -24.45 29.05
CA GLY A 306 7.49 -24.51 28.41
C GLY A 306 7.11 -23.20 27.72
N GLY A 307 5.88 -22.75 27.94
CA GLY A 307 5.33 -21.50 27.42
C GLY A 307 6.02 -20.24 27.95
N ALA A 308 6.79 -20.33 29.04
CA ALA A 308 7.60 -19.24 29.58
C ALA A 308 8.99 -19.15 28.93
N ALA A 309 9.30 -19.99 27.94
CA ALA A 309 10.56 -19.93 27.24
C ALA A 309 10.80 -18.56 26.58
N TRP A 310 12.07 -18.13 26.60
CA TRP A 310 12.53 -16.87 26.00
C TRP A 310 11.79 -15.63 26.51
N THR A 311 11.34 -15.65 27.77
CA THR A 311 10.67 -14.49 28.38
C THR A 311 11.57 -13.24 28.30
N HIS A 312 10.93 -12.09 28.09
CA HIS A 312 11.59 -10.79 28.06
C HIS A 312 12.43 -10.57 29.34
N PRO A 313 13.58 -9.84 29.30
CA PRO A 313 14.43 -9.63 30.48
C PRO A 313 13.72 -9.05 31.71
N SER A 314 12.61 -8.34 31.52
CA SER A 314 11.77 -7.86 32.63
C SER A 314 11.00 -8.96 33.38
N GLY A 315 10.98 -10.20 32.86
CA GLY A 315 10.20 -11.32 33.42
C GLY A 315 8.70 -11.24 33.14
N ALA A 316 8.20 -10.13 32.58
CA ALA A 316 6.79 -9.94 32.27
C ALA A 316 6.37 -10.80 31.07
N ARG A 317 5.25 -11.51 31.23
CA ARG A 317 4.61 -12.28 30.14
C ARG A 317 3.39 -11.57 29.54
N ASP A 318 2.95 -10.48 30.16
CA ASP A 318 1.84 -9.64 29.70
C ASP A 318 1.97 -8.22 30.28
N LEU A 319 1.18 -7.28 29.77
CA LEU A 319 0.97 -5.97 30.37
C LEU A 319 -0.07 -6.05 31.52
N PRO A 320 0.05 -5.17 32.54
CA PRO A 320 -0.86 -5.16 33.68
C PRO A 320 -2.30 -4.81 33.31
N ARG A 321 -2.48 -3.96 32.29
CA ARG A 321 -3.77 -3.56 31.74
C ARG A 321 -3.66 -3.47 30.23
N ARG A 322 -4.72 -3.90 29.55
CA ARG A 322 -4.90 -3.73 28.11
C ARG A 322 -6.18 -2.94 27.88
N THR A 323 -6.08 -1.84 27.16
CA THR A 323 -7.15 -0.90 26.84
C THR A 323 -7.71 -1.14 25.44
N ALA A 324 -6.88 -1.60 24.51
CA ALA A 324 -7.26 -1.83 23.11
C ALA A 324 -7.27 -3.33 22.76
N ARG A 325 -7.84 -3.65 21.58
CA ARG A 325 -7.79 -5.01 21.03
C ARG A 325 -6.54 -5.18 20.18
N HIS A 326 -5.78 -6.23 20.46
CA HIS A 326 -4.48 -6.52 19.83
C HIS A 326 -4.50 -7.86 19.08
N ASP A 327 -3.80 -7.91 17.94
CA ASP A 327 -3.50 -9.12 17.19
C ASP A 327 -1.99 -9.20 17.00
N LEU A 328 -1.33 -9.75 18.00
CA LEU A 328 0.12 -9.80 18.06
C LEU A 328 0.75 -10.66 16.95
N LEU A 329 0.01 -11.64 16.41
CA LEU A 329 0.45 -12.42 15.25
C LEU A 329 0.59 -11.56 14.00
N ALA A 330 -0.39 -10.69 13.74
CA ALA A 330 -0.34 -9.74 12.62
C ALA A 330 0.42 -8.46 12.97
N GLY A 331 0.76 -8.24 14.24
CA GLY A 331 1.36 -7.01 14.72
C GLY A 331 0.38 -5.83 14.77
N GLN A 332 -0.93 -6.09 14.77
CA GLN A 332 -1.95 -5.05 14.63
C GLN A 332 -2.57 -4.66 15.97
N VAL A 333 -2.88 -3.37 16.13
CA VAL A 333 -3.79 -2.82 17.14
C VAL A 333 -5.01 -2.24 16.46
N ARG A 334 -6.19 -2.51 17.00
CA ARG A 334 -7.44 -1.93 16.52
C ARG A 334 -7.64 -0.58 17.20
N ILE A 335 -7.72 0.47 16.38
CA ILE A 335 -7.97 1.85 16.83
C ILE A 335 -9.43 2.28 16.67
N GLY A 336 -10.22 1.50 15.94
CA GLY A 336 -11.61 1.85 15.66
C GLY A 336 -12.24 1.02 14.55
N ARG A 337 -13.18 1.63 13.82
CA ARG A 337 -13.89 1.03 12.70
C ARG A 337 -13.98 1.99 11.52
N TRP A 338 -13.74 1.49 10.32
CA TRP A 338 -13.92 2.25 9.09
C TRP A 338 -15.41 2.49 8.83
N VAL A 339 -15.77 3.73 8.52
CA VAL A 339 -17.15 4.12 8.24
C VAL A 339 -17.52 3.73 6.82
N ALA A 340 -18.66 3.06 6.66
CA ALA A 340 -19.24 2.76 5.35
C ALA A 340 -19.81 4.05 4.72
N ALA A 341 -18.96 4.76 3.98
CA ALA A 341 -19.35 5.92 3.18
C ALA A 341 -19.39 5.56 1.68
N GLU A 342 -20.14 6.31 0.89
CA GLU A 342 -20.24 6.14 -0.56
C GLU A 342 -18.86 6.21 -1.26
N ARG A 343 -17.97 7.07 -0.75
CA ARG A 343 -16.59 7.24 -1.24
C ARG A 343 -15.63 6.12 -0.80
N ALA A 344 -15.99 5.32 0.21
CA ALA A 344 -15.11 4.30 0.74
C ALA A 344 -15.19 3.02 -0.11
N PRO A 345 -14.04 2.41 -0.50
CA PRO A 345 -14.07 1.13 -1.20
C PRO A 345 -14.73 0.05 -0.33
N GLN A 346 -15.53 -0.83 -0.96
CA GLN A 346 -16.30 -1.88 -0.28
C GLN A 346 -15.52 -2.72 0.76
N PRO A 347 -14.22 -3.08 0.55
CA PRO A 347 -13.45 -3.81 1.57
C PRO A 347 -13.29 -3.08 2.91
N TYR A 348 -13.40 -1.75 2.92
CA TYR A 348 -13.30 -0.95 4.14
C TYR A 348 -14.64 -0.78 4.84
N HIS A 349 -15.77 -1.07 4.19
CA HIS A 349 -17.08 -0.86 4.82
C HIS A 349 -17.17 -1.70 6.07
N ASP A 350 -17.39 -1.04 7.21
CA ASP A 350 -17.62 -1.69 8.50
C ASP A 350 -16.45 -2.55 9.01
N ALA A 351 -15.29 -2.50 8.36
CA ALA A 351 -14.10 -3.23 8.75
C ALA A 351 -13.43 -2.56 9.96
N GLY A 352 -12.74 -3.34 10.80
CA GLY A 352 -11.94 -2.75 11.88
C GLY A 352 -10.77 -1.93 11.32
N ALA A 353 -10.54 -0.75 11.87
CA ALA A 353 -9.38 0.08 11.55
C ALA A 353 -8.20 -0.32 12.43
N ALA A 354 -7.06 -0.60 11.81
CA ALA A 354 -5.91 -1.19 12.47
C ALA A 354 -4.60 -0.52 12.09
N LEU A 355 -3.69 -0.43 13.06
CA LEU A 355 -2.31 0.03 12.85
C LEU A 355 -1.34 -1.07 13.25
N GLY A 356 -0.22 -1.16 12.56
CA GLY A 356 0.85 -2.10 12.88
C GLY A 356 2.21 -1.57 12.43
N PRO A 357 3.31 -2.28 12.72
CA PRO A 357 4.65 -1.91 12.28
C PRO A 357 4.78 -1.72 10.76
N ASP A 358 3.94 -2.40 9.97
CA ASP A 358 3.88 -2.31 8.51
C ASP A 358 3.46 -0.92 7.99
N VAL A 359 2.64 -0.19 8.74
CA VAL A 359 2.26 1.20 8.44
C VAL A 359 3.07 2.20 9.27
N LEU A 360 3.33 1.90 10.55
CA LEU A 360 4.11 2.76 11.45
C LEU A 360 5.56 2.91 10.98
N GLY A 361 6.12 1.94 10.26
CA GLY A 361 7.43 2.06 9.62
C GLY A 361 7.51 3.13 8.53
N THR A 362 6.39 3.72 8.11
CA THR A 362 6.36 4.91 7.25
C THR A 362 6.15 6.21 8.03
N SER A 363 6.11 6.13 9.36
CA SER A 363 5.76 7.22 10.29
C SER A 363 4.32 7.73 10.14
N LEU A 364 3.74 8.17 11.26
CA LEU A 364 2.35 8.64 11.37
C LEU A 364 2.32 10.07 11.91
N LEU A 365 1.68 10.98 11.18
CA LEU A 365 1.37 12.33 11.64
C LEU A 365 -0.11 12.42 12.00
N ALA A 366 -0.40 12.73 13.27
CA ALA A 366 -1.74 12.94 13.80
C ALA A 366 -1.95 14.41 14.18
N VAL A 367 -2.90 15.08 13.55
CA VAL A 367 -3.18 16.51 13.80
C VAL A 367 -4.62 16.67 14.29
N GLY A 368 -4.79 17.45 15.35
CA GLY A 368 -6.09 17.96 15.78
C GLY A 368 -6.03 18.65 17.13
N PRO A 369 -7.05 19.43 17.50
CA PRO A 369 -7.01 20.28 18.68
C PRO A 369 -6.88 19.48 19.99
N SER A 370 -6.52 20.16 21.07
CA SER A 370 -6.57 19.57 22.41
C SER A 370 -7.98 19.05 22.73
N GLY A 371 -8.08 17.88 23.35
CA GLY A 371 -9.37 17.27 23.69
C GLY A 371 -10.07 16.50 22.55
N SER A 372 -9.50 16.44 21.34
CA SER A 372 -10.05 15.64 20.24
C SER A 372 -9.90 14.11 20.42
N GLY A 373 -9.30 13.66 21.53
CA GLY A 373 -9.13 12.26 21.86
C GLY A 373 -7.85 11.61 21.32
N LYS A 374 -6.90 12.36 20.71
CA LYS A 374 -5.63 11.83 20.15
C LYS A 374 -4.92 10.86 21.10
N THR A 375 -4.67 11.29 22.34
CA THR A 375 -3.92 10.48 23.30
C THR A 375 -4.62 9.16 23.59
N ARG A 376 -5.90 9.20 23.98
CA ARG A 376 -6.68 8.01 24.35
C ARG A 376 -7.03 7.09 23.18
N ALA A 377 -7.34 7.65 22.02
CA ALA A 377 -7.85 6.88 20.88
C ALA A 377 -6.75 6.37 19.93
N LEU A 378 -5.55 6.97 19.98
CA LEU A 378 -4.45 6.63 19.09
C LEU A 378 -3.15 6.34 19.84
N VAL A 379 -2.65 7.32 20.60
CA VAL A 379 -1.30 7.24 21.19
C VAL A 379 -1.21 6.12 22.24
N GLU A 380 -2.15 6.04 23.17
CA GLU A 380 -2.22 5.00 24.19
C GLU A 380 -2.36 3.59 23.59
N PRO A 381 -3.34 3.30 22.69
CA PRO A 381 -3.44 2.01 22.02
C PRO A 381 -2.18 1.60 21.25
N VAL A 382 -1.56 2.55 20.52
CA VAL A 382 -0.34 2.27 19.75
C VAL A 382 0.84 1.99 20.68
N THR A 383 1.04 2.79 21.73
CA THR A 383 2.09 2.55 22.73
C THR A 383 1.89 1.21 23.43
N GLU A 384 0.66 0.88 23.81
CA GLU A 384 0.30 -0.42 24.41
C GLU A 384 0.62 -1.59 23.47
N ALA A 385 0.28 -1.47 22.18
CA ALA A 385 0.56 -2.49 21.18
C ALA A 385 2.06 -2.70 20.95
N LEU A 386 2.83 -1.62 20.87
CA LEU A 386 4.28 -1.66 20.72
C LEU A 386 4.94 -2.23 21.97
N ALA A 387 4.43 -1.92 23.16
CA ALA A 387 4.89 -2.50 24.43
C ALA A 387 4.61 -4.02 24.49
N LEU A 388 3.44 -4.48 24.03
CA LEU A 388 3.17 -5.92 23.88
C LEU A 388 4.11 -6.59 22.88
N GLN A 389 4.37 -5.94 21.73
CA GLN A 389 5.33 -6.44 20.74
C GLN A 389 6.76 -6.51 21.30
N ALA A 390 7.14 -5.58 22.16
CA ALA A 390 8.43 -5.59 22.85
C ALA A 390 8.59 -6.82 23.77
N LEU A 391 7.53 -7.20 24.50
CA LEU A 391 7.52 -8.45 25.29
C LEU A 391 7.69 -9.72 24.44
N THR A 392 7.41 -9.65 23.13
CA THR A 392 7.66 -10.76 22.18
C THR A 392 9.05 -10.75 21.56
N GLY A 393 9.86 -9.72 21.85
CA GLY A 393 11.17 -9.49 21.25
C GLY A 393 11.15 -8.87 19.85
N ARG A 394 9.96 -8.49 19.34
CA ARG A 394 9.79 -7.98 17.97
C ARG A 394 9.92 -6.46 17.84
N CYS A 395 9.80 -5.72 18.94
CA CYS A 395 9.77 -4.28 18.94
C CYS A 395 10.57 -3.67 20.10
N ALA A 396 11.03 -2.43 19.93
CA ALA A 396 11.40 -1.55 21.03
C ALA A 396 10.63 -0.23 20.88
N VAL A 397 10.15 0.32 21.98
CA VAL A 397 9.33 1.54 22.00
C VAL A 397 9.89 2.57 22.95
N VAL A 398 9.95 3.81 22.48
CA VAL A 398 10.23 4.99 23.31
C VAL A 398 8.99 5.86 23.24
N ALA A 399 8.32 6.06 24.36
CA ALA A 399 7.13 6.89 24.45
C ALA A 399 7.43 8.15 25.26
N VAL A 400 7.22 9.32 24.67
CA VAL A 400 7.33 10.61 25.35
C VAL A 400 5.92 11.10 25.66
N SER A 401 5.60 11.13 26.96
CA SER A 401 4.31 11.55 27.47
C SER A 401 4.14 13.07 27.35
N ALA A 402 2.93 13.54 27.06
CA ALA A 402 2.63 14.97 27.16
C ALA A 402 2.78 15.43 28.63
N PRO A 403 3.13 16.71 28.88
CA PRO A 403 3.31 17.23 30.24
C PRO A 403 2.10 16.97 31.14
N GLY A 404 2.32 16.30 32.28
CA GLY A 404 1.27 15.98 33.25
C GLY A 404 0.27 14.89 32.82
N ASN A 405 0.52 14.18 31.71
CA ASN A 405 -0.33 13.08 31.25
C ASN A 405 0.52 11.85 30.88
N PRO A 406 0.94 11.04 31.87
CA PRO A 406 1.79 9.88 31.63
C PRO A 406 1.07 8.82 30.78
N LEU A 407 1.76 8.29 29.78
CA LEU A 407 1.23 7.24 28.92
C LEU A 407 1.27 5.89 29.65
N GLY A 408 0.09 5.31 29.90
CA GLY A 408 -0.03 3.96 30.49
C GLY A 408 0.44 3.86 31.94
N ALA A 409 0.33 2.65 32.51
CA ALA A 409 0.78 2.36 33.88
C ALA A 409 2.29 2.13 33.93
N ASP A 410 2.92 2.42 35.07
CA ASP A 410 4.37 2.28 35.26
C ASP A 410 4.87 0.84 35.00
N ASP A 411 4.14 -0.17 35.49
CA ASP A 411 4.51 -1.59 35.31
C ASP A 411 4.47 -2.05 33.83
N ALA A 412 3.99 -1.21 32.91
CA ALA A 412 4.01 -1.49 31.47
C ALA A 412 5.37 -1.21 30.82
N PHE A 413 6.28 -0.51 31.50
CA PHE A 413 7.58 -0.07 30.95
C PHE A 413 8.75 -0.66 31.74
N ASP A 414 9.88 -0.86 31.05
CA ASP A 414 11.13 -1.36 31.65
C ASP A 414 11.95 -0.21 32.24
N VAL A 415 11.92 0.96 31.59
CA VAL A 415 12.61 2.17 31.99
C VAL A 415 11.62 3.32 31.98
N ILE A 416 11.52 4.02 33.10
CA ILE A 416 10.73 5.24 33.24
C ILE A 416 11.67 6.36 33.67
N VAL A 417 11.70 7.43 32.88
CA VAL A 417 12.46 8.65 33.18
C VAL A 417 11.45 9.77 33.41
N ARG A 418 11.32 10.23 34.66
CA ARG A 418 10.43 11.32 35.06
C ARG A 418 11.25 12.59 35.26
N ILE A 419 11.36 13.40 34.21
CA ILE A 419 12.31 14.51 34.23
C ILE A 419 11.80 15.62 35.14
N GLY A 420 12.61 16.00 36.14
CA GLY A 420 12.24 16.99 37.15
C GLY A 420 11.44 16.44 38.34
N ASP A 421 11.25 15.11 38.41
CA ASP A 421 10.61 14.44 39.56
C ASP A 421 11.66 13.62 40.34
N SER A 422 11.90 13.99 41.59
CA SER A 422 12.86 13.31 42.49
C SER A 422 12.58 11.81 42.72
N SER A 423 11.36 11.34 42.43
CA SER A 423 11.02 9.92 42.51
C SER A 423 11.52 9.10 41.32
N SER A 424 12.08 9.74 40.28
CA SER A 424 12.59 9.06 39.10
C SER A 424 13.77 8.13 39.44
N VAL A 425 13.64 6.85 39.07
CA VAL A 425 14.71 5.85 39.24
C VAL A 425 15.80 6.03 38.18
N HIS A 426 15.42 6.47 36.98
CA HIS A 426 16.32 6.65 35.85
C HIS A 426 16.42 8.13 35.47
N ASP A 427 17.58 8.50 34.96
CA ASP A 427 17.88 9.78 34.37
C ASP A 427 18.08 9.61 32.85
N LEU A 428 18.00 10.68 32.06
CA LEU A 428 18.29 10.65 30.63
C LEU A 428 19.72 11.12 30.39
N ASP A 429 20.55 10.27 29.78
CA ASP A 429 21.87 10.69 29.31
C ASP A 429 21.73 11.66 28.11
N PRO A 430 22.19 12.93 28.24
CA PRO A 430 22.11 13.90 27.16
C PRO A 430 22.97 13.53 25.94
N TYR A 431 23.98 12.68 26.11
CA TYR A 431 24.93 12.29 25.07
C TYR A 431 24.62 10.93 24.41
N ALA A 432 23.53 10.26 24.82
CA ALA A 432 23.13 8.94 24.32
C ALA A 432 24.27 7.90 24.30
N GLU A 433 25.14 7.92 25.32
CA GLU A 433 26.31 7.04 25.45
C GLU A 433 27.18 7.04 24.17
N SER A 434 27.27 8.19 23.49
CA SER A 434 28.13 8.33 22.33
C SER A 434 29.61 8.27 22.73
N ASP A 435 30.39 7.53 21.96
CA ASP A 435 31.85 7.59 22.03
C ASP A 435 32.45 8.61 21.06
N ASP A 436 31.63 9.23 20.21
CA ASP A 436 32.07 10.22 19.23
C ASP A 436 31.64 11.64 19.67
N PRO A 437 32.59 12.57 19.91
CA PRO A 437 32.27 13.95 20.27
C PRO A 437 31.49 14.67 19.16
N ASP A 438 31.71 14.34 17.89
CA ASP A 438 31.00 14.98 16.77
C ASP A 438 29.55 14.52 16.71
N GLU A 439 29.28 13.24 16.94
CA GLU A 439 27.91 12.72 17.04
C GLU A 439 27.17 13.31 18.23
N ALA A 440 27.80 13.33 19.41
CA ALA A 440 27.25 13.94 20.62
C ALA A 440 26.93 15.43 20.40
N ALA A 441 27.85 16.16 19.76
CA ALA A 441 27.67 17.56 19.40
C ALA A 441 26.53 17.77 18.41
N ALA A 442 26.40 16.91 17.39
CA ALA A 442 25.33 17.00 16.40
C ALA A 442 23.95 16.75 17.02
N ILE A 443 23.84 15.79 17.95
CA ILE A 443 22.61 15.52 18.71
C ILE A 443 22.22 16.74 19.55
N LEU A 444 23.16 17.29 20.31
CA LEU A 444 22.90 18.45 21.17
C LEU A 444 22.61 19.73 20.38
N ALA A 445 23.31 19.96 19.28
CA ALA A 445 23.04 21.10 18.40
C ALA A 445 21.62 21.04 17.83
N GLU A 446 21.21 19.87 17.37
CA GLU A 446 19.86 19.64 16.86
C GLU A 446 18.80 19.89 17.95
N ALA A 447 19.05 19.41 19.17
CA ALA A 447 18.18 19.63 20.31
C ALA A 447 18.06 21.12 20.70
N LEU A 448 19.19 21.81 20.87
CA LEU A 448 19.23 23.15 21.45
C LEU A 448 18.79 24.25 20.47
N VAL A 449 19.25 24.19 19.22
CA VAL A 449 19.08 25.27 18.24
C VAL A 449 18.42 24.84 16.93
N GLY A 450 18.01 23.58 16.77
CA GLY A 450 17.41 23.09 15.52
C GLY A 450 16.09 23.77 15.11
N ASP A 451 15.45 24.51 16.02
CA ASP A 451 14.27 25.35 15.75
C ASP A 451 14.59 26.80 15.36
N LEU A 452 15.85 27.23 15.46
CA LEU A 452 16.24 28.60 15.20
C LEU A 452 16.72 28.75 13.75
N ASP A 453 15.98 29.51 12.94
CA ASP A 453 16.37 29.77 11.55
C ASP A 453 17.64 30.65 11.43
N THR A 454 17.93 31.46 12.46
CA THR A 454 19.05 32.40 12.48
C THR A 454 20.40 31.75 12.79
N VAL A 455 20.38 30.51 13.33
CA VAL A 455 21.59 29.81 13.78
C VAL A 455 21.74 28.51 13.00
N GLY A 456 22.84 28.39 12.25
CA GLY A 456 23.12 27.15 11.53
C GLY A 456 23.43 25.99 12.48
N THR A 457 22.62 24.92 12.46
CA THR A 457 22.83 23.70 13.27
C THR A 457 24.23 23.11 13.08
N GLN A 458 24.79 23.17 11.87
CA GLN A 458 26.15 22.69 11.60
C GLN A 458 27.23 23.52 12.30
N SER A 459 27.06 24.85 12.35
CA SER A 459 27.96 25.74 13.09
C SER A 459 27.86 25.49 14.59
N ALA A 460 26.64 25.27 15.10
CA ALA A 460 26.40 24.90 16.49
C ALA A 460 27.05 23.55 16.86
N ALA A 461 26.91 22.54 16.00
CA ALA A 461 27.55 21.24 16.18
C ALA A 461 29.08 21.37 16.20
N THR A 462 29.65 22.13 15.28
CA THR A 462 31.11 22.40 15.27
C THR A 462 31.56 23.07 16.59
N ALA A 463 30.82 24.08 17.06
CA ALA A 463 31.15 24.79 18.29
C ALA A 463 31.08 23.89 19.53
N LEU A 464 30.10 22.97 19.58
CA LEU A 464 29.99 21.96 20.64
C LEU A 464 31.10 20.92 20.54
N ALA A 465 31.42 20.41 19.35
CA ALA A 465 32.47 19.41 19.14
C ALA A 465 33.84 19.92 19.60
N GLN A 466 34.15 21.20 19.31
CA GLN A 466 35.36 21.89 19.77
C GLN A 466 35.47 22.06 21.29
N LEU A 467 34.41 21.77 22.06
CA LEU A 467 34.42 21.73 23.52
C LEU A 467 34.35 20.30 24.05
N LEU A 468 33.47 19.47 23.48
CA LEU A 468 33.25 18.08 23.91
C LEU A 468 34.49 17.20 23.68
N GLY A 469 35.13 17.32 22.51
CA GLY A 469 36.34 16.56 22.16
C GLY A 469 37.49 16.84 23.14
N PRO A 470 37.90 18.12 23.31
CA PRO A 470 38.96 18.46 24.25
C PRO A 470 38.65 18.11 25.71
N PHE A 471 37.39 18.30 26.16
CA PHE A 471 36.99 17.91 27.51
C PHE A 471 37.12 16.40 27.75
N ARG A 472 36.62 15.58 26.81
CA ARG A 472 36.70 14.11 26.90
C ARG A 472 38.14 13.62 26.84
N ALA A 473 39.01 14.24 26.05
CA ALA A 473 40.42 13.88 25.96
C ALA A 473 41.18 14.06 27.30
N VAL A 474 40.74 15.00 28.15
CA VAL A 474 41.32 15.24 29.48
C VAL A 474 40.64 14.41 30.57
N HIS A 475 39.30 14.38 30.57
CA HIS A 475 38.52 13.84 31.68
C HIS A 475 38.02 12.42 31.46
N GLY A 476 38.15 11.85 30.25
CA GLY A 476 37.65 10.51 29.89
C GLY A 476 36.12 10.41 29.82
N ARG A 477 35.40 11.52 29.99
CA ARG A 477 33.93 11.63 29.95
C ARG A 477 33.51 12.93 29.27
N PHE A 478 32.26 13.06 28.88
CA PHE A 478 31.70 14.35 28.48
C PHE A 478 31.43 15.25 29.70
N PRO A 479 31.40 16.58 29.51
CA PRO A 479 31.04 17.52 30.58
C PRO A 479 29.60 17.27 31.05
N THR A 480 29.28 17.64 32.28
CA THR A 480 27.88 17.75 32.71
C THR A 480 27.25 18.99 32.06
N LEU A 481 25.91 19.10 32.05
CA LEU A 481 25.27 20.29 31.46
C LEU A 481 25.70 21.62 32.10
N PRO A 482 25.89 21.74 33.44
CA PRO A 482 26.50 22.93 34.04
C PRO A 482 27.91 23.22 33.53
N GLU A 483 28.80 22.23 33.51
CA GLU A 483 30.19 22.38 33.02
C GLU A 483 30.20 22.82 31.54
N LEU A 484 29.34 22.22 30.72
CA LEU A 484 29.22 22.58 29.31
C LEU A 484 28.71 24.01 29.13
N ARG A 485 27.78 24.47 29.98
CA ARG A 485 27.28 25.85 29.95
C ARG A 485 28.39 26.85 30.26
N GLU A 486 29.21 26.60 31.29
CA GLU A 486 30.35 27.47 31.65
C GLU A 486 31.37 27.57 30.51
N LEU A 487 31.65 26.44 29.84
CA LEU A 487 32.53 26.41 28.66
C LEU A 487 31.93 27.17 27.47
N LEU A 488 30.61 27.10 27.25
CA LEU A 488 29.92 27.79 26.18
C LEU A 488 29.81 29.31 26.42
N GLU A 489 29.60 29.73 27.67
CA GLU A 489 29.61 31.13 28.10
C GLU A 489 30.99 31.78 27.96
N GLY A 490 32.03 30.95 27.87
CA GLY A 490 33.41 31.38 27.70
C GLY A 490 34.07 31.75 29.01
N GLU A 491 33.73 31.08 30.12
CA GLU A 491 34.32 31.36 31.41
C GLU A 491 35.84 31.14 31.36
N GLU A 492 36.60 32.21 31.61
CA GLU A 492 38.06 32.22 31.46
C GLU A 492 38.74 31.17 32.34
N ARG A 493 38.21 30.95 33.55
CA ARG A 493 38.74 29.96 34.48
C ARG A 493 38.59 28.54 33.95
N ALA A 494 37.41 28.18 33.45
CA ALA A 494 37.12 26.85 32.93
C ALA A 494 37.95 26.54 31.67
N LEU A 495 38.01 27.49 30.74
CA LEU A 495 38.77 27.34 29.49
C LEU A 495 40.29 27.29 29.74
N THR A 496 40.81 28.12 30.65
CA THR A 496 42.24 28.11 31.00
C THR A 496 42.64 26.80 31.69
N ALA A 497 41.79 26.29 32.59
CA ALA A 497 42.01 24.99 33.23
C ALA A 497 42.04 23.85 32.21
N LEU A 498 41.07 23.80 31.30
CA LEU A 498 41.01 22.78 30.25
C LEU A 498 42.22 22.87 29.30
N ARG A 499 42.60 24.08 28.89
CA ARG A 499 43.79 24.32 28.06
C ARG A 499 45.08 23.87 28.75
N GLY A 500 45.23 24.17 30.04
CA GLY A 500 46.38 23.75 30.84
C GLY A 500 46.46 22.23 30.97
N ALA A 501 45.32 21.56 31.18
CA ALA A 501 45.26 20.11 31.27
C ALA A 501 45.59 19.42 29.93
N LEU A 502 45.12 19.96 28.80
CA LEU A 502 45.49 19.48 27.45
C LEU A 502 46.98 19.63 27.15
N ALA A 503 47.59 20.73 27.62
CA ALA A 503 49.03 20.93 27.49
C ALA A 503 49.82 19.91 28.33
N ALA A 504 49.35 19.61 29.54
CA ALA A 504 49.96 18.60 30.41
C ALA A 504 49.79 17.17 29.86
N SER A 505 48.68 16.88 29.18
CA SER A 505 48.41 15.57 28.59
C SER A 505 49.05 15.36 27.21
N GLY A 506 49.68 16.39 26.63
CA GLY A 506 50.31 16.33 25.30
C GLY A 506 49.33 16.27 24.11
N ASN A 507 48.05 16.59 24.31
CA ASN A 507 47.02 16.51 23.26
C ASN A 507 46.99 17.78 22.39
N ASP A 508 48.02 17.96 21.56
CA ASP A 508 48.19 19.17 20.73
C ASP A 508 47.06 19.43 19.72
N VAL A 509 46.44 18.38 19.18
CA VAL A 509 45.33 18.52 18.22
C VAL A 509 44.10 19.10 18.91
N MET A 510 43.68 18.50 20.02
CA MET A 510 42.54 18.98 20.82
C MET A 510 42.79 20.38 21.40
N ARG A 511 44.05 20.70 21.74
CA ARG A 511 44.44 22.06 22.14
C ARG A 511 44.23 23.08 21.02
N ARG A 512 44.57 22.73 19.77
CA ARG A 512 44.34 23.62 18.61
C ARG A 512 42.85 23.83 18.34
N GLU A 513 42.02 22.82 18.54
CA GLU A 513 40.56 22.93 18.42
C GLU A 513 39.98 23.87 19.48
N LEU A 514 40.38 23.69 20.74
CA LEU A 514 39.98 24.60 21.83
C LEU A 514 40.47 26.03 21.56
N ASP A 515 41.69 26.21 21.07
CA ASP A 515 42.23 27.53 20.71
C ASP A 515 41.45 28.18 19.55
N ALA A 516 40.97 27.39 18.60
CA ALA A 516 40.09 27.89 17.55
C ALA A 516 38.76 28.37 18.13
N ARG A 517 38.17 27.63 19.08
CA ARG A 517 36.94 28.04 19.76
C ARG A 517 37.13 29.32 20.57
N VAL A 518 38.20 29.42 21.36
CA VAL A 518 38.52 30.61 22.17
C VAL A 518 38.63 31.88 21.31
N ARG A 519 39.23 31.78 20.11
CA ARG A 519 39.33 32.92 19.17
C ARG A 519 37.98 33.39 18.61
N GLN A 520 36.98 32.51 18.58
CA GLN A 520 35.63 32.84 18.09
C GLN A 520 34.75 33.48 19.17
N ILE A 521 35.08 33.27 20.46
CA ILE A 521 34.32 33.85 21.57
C ILE A 521 34.37 35.39 21.48
N GLY A 522 33.21 36.03 21.53
CA GLY A 522 33.08 37.49 21.43
C GLY A 522 33.09 38.05 20.00
N THR A 523 33.16 37.20 18.97
CA THR A 523 33.01 37.64 17.57
C THR A 523 31.53 37.82 17.18
N PRO A 524 31.19 38.77 16.28
CA PRO A 524 29.83 38.87 15.76
C PRO A 524 29.41 37.59 15.03
N GLY A 525 28.26 37.02 15.39
CA GLY A 525 27.76 35.75 14.84
C GLY A 525 28.18 34.50 15.63
N GLU A 526 28.79 34.67 16.80
CA GLU A 526 29.11 33.56 17.71
C GLU A 526 27.84 32.83 18.19
N VAL A 527 27.86 31.49 18.09
CA VAL A 527 26.74 30.62 18.48
C VAL A 527 26.77 30.17 19.94
N GLY A 528 27.92 30.34 20.62
CA GLY A 528 28.16 29.86 21.99
C GLY A 528 27.19 30.39 23.03
N ARG A 529 26.93 31.71 23.02
CA ARG A 529 25.97 32.34 23.94
C ARG A 529 24.55 31.82 23.73
N THR A 530 24.10 31.73 22.48
CA THR A 530 22.78 31.17 22.17
C THR A 530 22.66 29.72 22.64
N LEU A 531 23.71 28.90 22.48
CA LEU A 531 23.73 27.53 22.99
C LEU A 531 23.69 27.50 24.53
N ALA A 532 24.45 28.36 25.21
CA ALA A 532 24.43 28.49 26.66
C ALA A 532 23.05 28.91 27.18
N ASP A 533 22.40 29.88 26.55
CA ASP A 533 21.06 30.37 26.92
C ASP A 533 20.02 29.24 26.80
N ARG A 534 20.08 28.44 25.73
CA ARG A 534 19.20 27.28 25.54
C ARG A 534 19.51 26.17 26.54
N LEU A 535 20.79 25.93 26.81
CA LEU A 535 21.22 24.94 27.80
C LEU A 535 20.82 25.34 29.23
N ALA A 536 20.75 26.64 29.53
CA ALA A 536 20.31 27.15 30.82
C ALA A 536 18.85 26.78 31.15
N LEU A 537 18.02 26.47 30.15
CA LEU A 537 16.67 25.93 30.36
C LEU A 537 16.69 24.50 30.94
N LEU A 538 17.72 23.72 30.62
CA LEU A 538 17.94 22.36 31.14
C LEU A 538 18.79 22.35 32.42
N ASN A 539 19.50 23.44 32.73
CA ASN A 539 20.31 23.60 33.93
C ASN A 539 19.57 24.34 35.08
N ARG A 540 18.24 24.18 35.15
CA ARG A 540 17.43 24.75 36.24
C ARG A 540 17.58 23.89 37.50
N PRO A 541 17.39 24.43 38.71
CA PRO A 541 17.52 23.68 39.96
C PRO A 541 16.65 22.41 40.03
N VAL A 542 15.47 22.44 39.39
CA VAL A 542 14.57 21.27 39.29
C VAL A 542 15.19 20.09 38.51
N PHE A 543 16.17 20.37 37.64
CA PHE A 543 16.89 19.40 36.83
C PHE A 543 18.32 19.15 37.35
N ALA A 544 18.70 19.70 38.51
CA ALA A 544 20.08 19.65 38.99
C ALA A 544 20.61 18.22 39.17
N ASP A 545 19.74 17.29 39.55
CA ASP A 545 20.06 15.86 39.73
C ASP A 545 19.95 15.04 38.42
N PHE A 546 19.48 15.66 37.34
CA PHE A 546 19.28 15.03 36.02
C PHE A 546 20.42 15.39 35.07
N PHE A 547 20.45 14.71 33.92
CA PHE A 547 21.45 14.85 32.87
C PHE A 547 22.90 14.69 33.35
N GLY A 548 23.13 13.72 34.24
CA GLY A 548 24.47 13.45 34.79
C GLY A 548 24.88 14.35 35.96
N GLY A 549 23.92 15.03 36.61
CA GLY A 549 24.12 15.88 37.79
C GLY A 549 24.55 15.19 39.09
N GLY A 550 24.79 13.87 39.07
CA GLY A 550 25.26 13.11 40.24
C GLY A 550 24.17 12.74 41.24
N GLY A 551 22.90 12.85 40.85
CA GLY A 551 21.76 12.37 41.63
C GLY A 551 21.74 10.85 41.83
N PRO A 552 20.82 10.33 42.68
CA PRO A 552 20.70 8.89 42.92
C PRO A 552 20.15 8.10 41.71
N SER A 553 19.61 8.80 40.70
CA SER A 553 19.05 8.25 39.48
C SER A 553 20.15 7.67 38.58
N ARG A 554 19.85 6.52 37.96
CA ARG A 554 20.80 5.85 37.06
C ARG A 554 20.71 6.47 35.65
N PRO A 555 21.82 6.90 35.04
CA PRO A 555 21.78 7.43 33.68
C PRO A 555 21.36 6.33 32.71
N PHE A 556 20.26 6.56 32.00
CA PHE A 556 19.76 5.69 30.95
C PHE A 556 20.10 6.31 29.58
N SER A 557 20.74 5.51 28.73
CA SER A 557 21.01 5.87 27.35
C SER A 557 19.96 5.28 26.42
N LEU A 558 19.43 6.11 25.52
CA LEU A 558 18.54 5.64 24.46
C LEU A 558 19.22 4.62 23.53
N ARG A 559 20.55 4.58 23.48
CA ARG A 559 21.30 3.62 22.64
C ARG A 559 21.00 2.16 23.00
N ALA A 560 20.59 1.88 24.24
CA ALA A 560 20.14 0.56 24.67
C ALA A 560 18.95 0.02 23.83
N VAL A 561 18.10 0.89 23.30
CA VAL A 561 16.95 0.55 22.43
C VAL A 561 17.40 -0.05 21.08
N ALA A 562 18.63 0.23 20.64
CA ALA A 562 19.20 -0.37 19.43
C ALA A 562 19.48 -1.87 19.62
N HIS A 563 19.86 -2.27 20.84
CA HIS A 563 20.34 -3.61 21.13
C HIS A 563 19.28 -4.49 21.79
N HIS A 564 18.35 -3.88 22.51
CA HIS A 564 17.36 -4.59 23.30
C HIS A 564 15.92 -4.15 22.95
N PRO A 565 14.94 -5.08 22.97
CA PRO A 565 13.52 -4.80 22.74
C PRO A 565 12.87 -4.09 23.95
N LEU A 566 13.39 -2.93 24.33
CA LEU A 566 12.99 -2.21 25.54
C LEU A 566 11.70 -1.42 25.38
N ARG A 567 10.98 -1.26 26.49
CA ARG A 567 9.82 -0.38 26.65
C ARG A 567 10.24 0.80 27.53
N VAL A 568 10.41 1.97 26.93
CA VAL A 568 10.86 3.19 27.61
C VAL A 568 9.74 4.22 27.64
N ARG A 569 9.48 4.81 28.80
CA ARG A 569 8.60 5.98 28.96
C ARG A 569 9.40 7.17 29.48
N ILE A 570 9.25 8.32 28.85
CA ILE A 570 9.84 9.58 29.27
C ILE A 570 8.69 10.53 29.58
N ASP A 571 8.56 10.88 30.86
CA ASP A 571 7.56 11.82 31.35
C ASP A 571 8.19 13.21 31.40
N LEU A 572 7.60 14.15 30.65
CA LEU A 572 8.06 15.53 30.57
C LEU A 572 7.70 16.30 31.85
N PRO A 573 8.49 17.32 32.24
CA PRO A 573 8.23 18.10 33.43
C PRO A 573 6.87 18.81 33.36
N GLU A 574 6.21 18.90 34.52
CA GLU A 574 4.93 19.60 34.64
C GLU A 574 5.09 21.14 34.57
N ARG A 575 4.01 21.87 34.87
CA ARG A 575 3.81 23.31 34.62
C ARG A 575 5.04 24.19 34.88
N GLY A 576 5.28 25.14 33.98
CA GLY A 576 6.32 26.18 34.11
C GLY A 576 7.62 25.89 33.36
N HIS A 577 7.77 24.70 32.77
CA HIS A 577 8.97 24.27 32.05
C HIS A 577 8.68 23.82 30.60
N GLU A 578 7.68 24.43 29.94
CA GLU A 578 7.26 24.05 28.59
C GLU A 578 8.40 24.10 27.57
N GLU A 579 9.22 25.16 27.59
CA GLU A 579 10.36 25.29 26.67
C GLU A 579 11.42 24.21 26.90
N ALA A 580 11.69 23.86 28.17
CA ALA A 580 12.59 22.75 28.51
C ALA A 580 12.01 21.41 28.05
N GLY A 581 10.70 21.21 28.22
CA GLY A 581 9.98 20.03 27.69
C GLY A 581 10.14 19.89 26.18
N ARG A 582 9.97 20.98 25.41
CA ARG A 582 10.19 20.98 23.95
C ARG A 582 11.63 20.62 23.58
N LEU A 583 12.61 21.18 24.30
CA LEU A 583 14.04 20.86 24.11
C LEU A 583 14.34 19.39 24.39
N ILE A 584 13.79 18.84 25.47
CA ILE A 584 13.93 17.42 25.83
C ILE A 584 13.30 16.53 24.76
N THR A 585 12.08 16.82 24.31
CA THR A 585 11.44 16.02 23.26
C THR A 585 12.24 16.05 21.96
N ARG A 586 12.82 17.20 21.61
CA ARG A 586 13.72 17.33 20.45
C ARG A 586 15.03 16.57 20.65
N LEU A 587 15.59 16.59 21.86
CA LEU A 587 16.77 15.80 22.22
C LEU A 587 16.49 14.30 22.03
N VAL A 588 15.37 13.80 22.55
CA VAL A 588 14.95 12.40 22.39
C VAL A 588 14.74 12.05 20.91
N LEU A 589 14.12 12.93 20.12
CA LEU A 589 13.96 12.73 18.68
C LEU A 589 15.31 12.69 17.95
N ALA A 590 16.24 13.60 18.28
CA ALA A 590 17.58 13.66 17.70
C ALA A 590 18.41 12.41 18.06
N GLN A 591 18.37 11.99 19.33
CA GLN A 591 19.00 10.76 19.81
C GLN A 591 18.43 9.53 19.12
N PHE A 592 17.09 9.39 19.06
CA PHE A 592 16.43 8.28 18.37
C PHE A 592 16.87 8.20 16.91
N HIS A 593 16.94 9.34 16.21
CA HIS A 593 17.43 9.41 14.84
C HIS A 593 18.91 9.01 14.66
N ALA A 594 19.78 9.30 15.63
CA ALA A 594 21.16 8.85 15.59
C ALA A 594 21.24 7.32 15.76
N ILE A 595 20.53 6.79 16.77
CA ILE A 595 20.55 5.37 17.14
C ILE A 595 19.99 4.48 16.04
N VAL A 596 18.94 4.91 15.34
CA VAL A 596 18.34 4.15 14.23
C VAL A 596 19.24 4.00 13.01
N ARG A 597 20.29 4.84 12.90
CA ARG A 597 21.21 4.86 11.77
C ARG A 597 22.34 3.82 11.91
N GLU A 598 22.76 3.52 13.13
CA GLU A 598 24.00 2.77 13.40
C GLU A 598 23.88 1.25 13.21
N GLY A 599 22.68 0.67 13.38
CA GLY A 599 22.53 -0.78 13.53
C GLY A 599 21.56 -1.46 12.58
N ARG A 600 21.92 -2.65 12.09
CA ARG A 600 20.95 -3.64 11.59
C ARG A 600 20.28 -4.31 12.77
N ARG A 601 19.13 -3.78 13.17
CA ARG A 601 18.33 -4.31 14.27
C ARG A 601 17.51 -5.51 13.82
N ALA A 602 17.31 -6.47 14.72
CA ALA A 602 16.43 -7.61 14.49
C ALA A 602 14.95 -7.27 14.78
N HIS A 603 14.71 -6.20 15.52
CA HIS A 603 13.40 -5.71 15.94
C HIS A 603 13.06 -4.36 15.31
N PHE A 604 11.77 -4.04 15.30
CA PHE A 604 11.23 -2.74 14.89
C PHE A 604 11.40 -1.71 16.01
N ALA A 605 11.86 -0.49 15.71
CA ALA A 605 12.00 0.57 16.71
C ALA A 605 11.01 1.71 16.44
N CYS A 606 10.24 2.11 17.45
CA CYS A 606 9.27 3.19 17.30
C CYS A 606 9.40 4.25 18.39
N LEU A 607 9.41 5.52 17.98
CA LEU A 607 9.31 6.67 18.88
C LEU A 607 7.90 7.24 18.80
N VAL A 608 7.24 7.37 19.94
CA VAL A 608 5.89 7.91 20.06
C VAL A 608 5.96 9.22 20.82
N LEU A 609 5.57 10.31 20.17
CA LEU A 609 5.49 11.65 20.76
C LEU A 609 4.02 12.05 20.89
N ASP A 610 3.50 12.07 22.12
CA ASP A 610 2.10 12.48 22.40
C ASP A 610 1.88 13.99 22.13
N ASP A 611 2.93 14.78 22.33
CA ASP A 611 3.01 16.19 21.93
C ASP A 611 4.34 16.47 21.23
N ALA A 612 4.29 16.74 19.93
CA ALA A 612 5.42 17.12 19.09
C ALA A 612 5.48 18.64 18.79
N THR A 613 4.70 19.48 19.49
CA THR A 613 4.72 20.93 19.28
C THR A 613 6.14 21.48 19.50
N GLY A 614 6.70 22.12 18.48
CA GLY A 614 8.02 22.75 18.54
C GLY A 614 9.21 21.78 18.49
N THR A 615 9.01 20.51 18.13
CA THR A 615 10.09 19.51 18.03
C THR A 615 10.56 19.28 16.60
N VAL A 616 9.74 19.64 15.61
CA VAL A 616 10.00 19.40 14.19
C VAL A 616 10.93 20.46 13.62
N THR A 617 12.06 20.01 13.10
CA THR A 617 13.12 20.79 12.46
C THR A 617 13.35 20.35 11.00
N ALA A 618 14.10 21.13 10.23
CA ALA A 618 14.47 20.74 8.86
C ALA A 618 15.25 19.41 8.79
N GLU A 619 16.12 19.15 9.77
CA GLU A 619 16.91 17.93 9.82
C GLU A 619 16.09 16.73 10.29
N SER A 620 15.21 16.89 11.28
CA SER A 620 14.30 15.82 11.71
C SER A 620 13.42 15.32 10.55
N VAL A 621 12.86 16.22 9.73
CA VAL A 621 12.05 15.85 8.55
C VAL A 621 12.85 15.03 7.54
N ARG A 622 14.10 15.43 7.26
CA ARG A 622 15.01 14.65 6.39
C ARG A 622 15.32 13.27 6.96
N ARG A 623 15.45 13.16 8.28
CA ARG A 623 15.74 11.88 8.95
C ARG A 623 14.52 10.97 9.03
N VAL A 624 13.31 11.52 9.20
CA VAL A 624 12.04 10.78 9.16
C VAL A 624 11.87 10.03 7.84
N GLN A 625 12.23 10.66 6.71
CA GLN A 625 12.18 10.01 5.38
C GLN A 625 13.02 8.73 5.28
N ARG A 626 14.08 8.60 6.09
CA ARG A 626 15.00 7.46 6.06
C ARG A 626 14.59 6.32 6.99
N LEU A 627 13.62 6.55 7.88
CA LEU A 627 13.21 5.55 8.88
C LEU A 627 12.65 4.27 8.26
N ARG A 628 11.96 4.40 7.11
CA ARG A 628 11.38 3.27 6.37
C ARG A 628 12.42 2.19 6.02
N SER A 629 13.62 2.58 5.61
CA SER A 629 14.69 1.63 5.27
C SER A 629 15.44 1.09 6.49
N GLN A 630 15.25 1.71 7.66
CA GLN A 630 15.92 1.38 8.91
C GLN A 630 15.07 0.50 9.84
N ASN A 631 13.91 0.00 9.37
CA ASN A 631 12.94 -0.72 10.19
C ASN A 631 12.55 0.06 11.46
N ALA A 632 12.29 1.36 11.29
CA ALA A 632 11.91 2.25 12.36
C ALA A 632 10.77 3.18 11.93
N GLY A 633 10.10 3.81 12.90
CA GLY A 633 9.01 4.74 12.65
C GLY A 633 8.80 5.73 13.79
N VAL A 634 8.18 6.87 13.48
CA VAL A 634 7.80 7.87 14.49
C VAL A 634 6.30 8.15 14.41
N LEU A 635 5.65 8.25 15.56
CA LEU A 635 4.30 8.80 15.70
C LEU A 635 4.41 10.21 16.25
N LEU A 636 3.97 11.20 15.47
CA LEU A 636 3.95 12.62 15.83
C LEU A 636 2.51 13.06 16.04
N SER A 637 2.16 13.45 17.27
CA SER A 637 0.89 14.10 17.57
C SER A 637 1.08 15.61 17.69
N LEU A 638 0.29 16.37 16.93
CA LEU A 638 0.29 17.84 16.92
C LEU A 638 -1.11 18.38 17.22
N ARG A 639 -1.16 19.56 17.84
CA ARG A 639 -2.41 20.29 18.06
C ARG A 639 -2.90 20.97 16.78
N THR A 640 -1.97 21.55 16.05
CA THR A 640 -2.17 22.21 14.75
C THR A 640 -0.89 22.09 13.93
N ILE A 641 -0.98 22.16 12.60
CA ILE A 641 0.21 22.25 11.76
C ILE A 641 0.93 23.60 11.95
N GLY A 642 0.23 24.62 12.46
CA GLY A 642 0.80 25.93 12.78
C GLY A 642 1.89 25.90 13.85
N ASP A 643 1.99 24.80 14.61
CA ASP A 643 3.05 24.56 15.59
C ASP A 643 4.41 24.20 14.93
N VAL A 644 4.41 24.00 13.62
CA VAL A 644 5.59 23.70 12.80
C VAL A 644 5.91 24.93 11.94
N PRO A 645 7.18 25.29 11.73
CA PRO A 645 7.55 26.37 10.80
C PRO A 645 6.93 26.17 9.41
N GLU A 646 6.40 27.24 8.82
CA GLU A 646 5.63 27.19 7.56
C GLU A 646 6.43 26.56 6.41
N ALA A 647 7.74 26.83 6.33
CA ALA A 647 8.64 26.25 5.35
C ALA A 647 8.72 24.71 5.40
N LEU A 648 8.37 24.10 6.54
CA LEU A 648 8.44 22.66 6.77
C LEU A 648 7.09 21.95 6.60
N HIS A 649 5.98 22.67 6.40
CA HIS A 649 4.66 22.04 6.27
C HIS A 649 4.61 21.02 5.12
N GLY A 650 4.98 21.44 3.91
CA GLY A 650 5.05 20.55 2.74
C GLY A 650 6.02 19.39 2.92
N PRO A 651 7.30 19.65 3.27
CA PRO A 651 8.29 18.61 3.55
C PRO A 651 7.86 17.58 4.60
N LEU A 652 7.21 18.02 5.70
CA LEU A 652 6.72 17.13 6.75
C LEU A 652 5.64 16.19 6.22
N TYR A 653 4.65 16.72 5.50
CA TYR A 653 3.62 15.89 4.87
C TYR A 653 4.21 14.92 3.87
N GLY A 654 5.25 15.29 3.13
CA GLY A 654 5.97 14.39 2.22
C GLY A 654 6.84 13.34 2.92
N ALA A 655 7.30 13.61 4.15
CA ALA A 655 8.18 12.73 4.89
C ALA A 655 7.47 11.54 5.56
N VAL A 656 6.19 11.71 5.92
CA VAL A 656 5.38 10.67 6.54
C VAL A 656 4.51 9.94 5.51
N GLY A 657 4.38 8.62 5.65
CA GLY A 657 3.51 7.80 4.81
C GLY A 657 2.06 7.73 5.33
N CYS A 658 1.87 7.88 6.63
CA CYS A 658 0.56 7.82 7.28
C CYS A 658 0.17 9.18 7.86
N ARG A 659 -1.09 9.57 7.65
CA ARG A 659 -1.62 10.90 7.99
C ARG A 659 -3.01 10.76 8.58
N MET A 660 -3.25 11.45 9.68
CA MET A 660 -4.52 11.39 10.42
C MET A 660 -4.97 12.79 10.83
N ALA A 661 -6.15 13.19 10.39
CA ALA A 661 -6.80 14.44 10.78
C ALA A 661 -7.97 14.14 11.72
N PHE A 662 -7.92 14.63 12.95
CA PHE A 662 -8.98 14.45 13.94
C PHE A 662 -10.11 15.48 13.75
N CYS A 663 -11.26 15.20 14.34
CA CYS A 663 -12.36 16.17 14.38
C CYS A 663 -11.93 17.52 14.99
N GLY A 664 -12.44 18.62 14.43
CA GLY A 664 -12.22 19.98 14.93
C GLY A 664 -10.91 20.63 14.48
N VAL A 665 -10.24 20.09 13.45
CA VAL A 665 -9.13 20.79 12.78
C VAL A 665 -9.61 22.12 12.18
N THR A 666 -8.72 23.10 12.11
CA THR A 666 -9.07 24.38 11.47
C THR A 666 -9.17 24.21 9.96
N THR A 667 -9.84 25.14 9.27
CA THR A 667 -9.85 25.18 7.80
C THR A 667 -8.44 25.37 7.23
N TRP A 668 -7.56 26.07 7.95
CA TRP A 668 -6.15 26.21 7.59
C TRP A 668 -5.42 24.85 7.63
N ASP A 669 -5.53 24.12 8.74
CA ASP A 669 -4.97 22.76 8.86
C ASP A 669 -5.56 21.83 7.78
N GLY A 670 -6.89 21.87 7.61
CA GLY A 670 -7.62 21.08 6.62
C GLY A 670 -7.17 21.34 5.19
N SER A 671 -6.83 22.58 4.84
CA SER A 671 -6.34 22.93 3.50
C SER A 671 -5.04 22.21 3.14
N ARG A 672 -4.13 22.01 4.12
CA ARG A 672 -2.86 21.31 3.90
C ARG A 672 -3.08 19.80 3.73
N PHE A 673 -4.03 19.22 4.46
CA PHE A 673 -4.45 17.83 4.25
C PHE A 673 -5.10 17.63 2.88
N ALA A 674 -6.03 18.50 2.49
CA ALA A 674 -6.70 18.45 1.20
C ALA A 674 -5.70 18.51 0.03
N GLN A 675 -4.74 19.44 0.08
CA GLN A 675 -3.65 19.54 -0.90
C GLN A 675 -2.81 18.27 -0.98
N THR A 676 -2.52 17.65 0.16
CA THR A 676 -1.65 16.45 0.23
C THR A 676 -2.37 15.19 -0.25
N TRP A 677 -3.64 15.03 0.07
CA TRP A 677 -4.44 13.90 -0.38
C TRP A 677 -4.89 14.00 -1.83
N GLY A 678 -4.86 15.22 -2.37
CA GLY A 678 -5.13 15.50 -3.77
C GLY A 678 -6.60 15.28 -4.15
N THR A 679 -6.79 15.15 -5.45
CA THR A 679 -8.09 15.08 -6.10
C THR A 679 -8.42 13.67 -6.59
N GLU A 680 -9.71 13.43 -6.79
CA GLU A 680 -10.26 12.23 -7.38
C GLU A 680 -11.28 12.61 -8.46
N TRP A 681 -11.30 11.84 -9.54
CA TRP A 681 -12.27 11.99 -10.61
C TRP A 681 -13.60 11.40 -10.16
N VAL A 682 -14.57 12.25 -9.83
CA VAL A 682 -15.91 11.83 -9.41
C VAL A 682 -16.87 12.05 -10.58
N GLU A 683 -17.61 11.00 -10.96
CA GLU A 683 -18.69 11.09 -11.94
C GLU A 683 -19.88 11.83 -11.32
N THR A 684 -19.99 13.13 -11.60
CA THR A 684 -21.11 13.95 -11.18
C THR A 684 -22.20 13.84 -12.24
N THR A 685 -23.36 13.29 -11.85
CA THR A 685 -24.54 13.25 -12.72
C THR A 685 -25.27 14.58 -12.63
N GLU A 686 -25.13 15.43 -13.65
CA GLU A 686 -25.95 16.63 -13.78
C GLU A 686 -27.25 16.27 -14.52
N VAL A 687 -28.37 16.35 -13.81
CA VAL A 687 -29.71 16.18 -14.39
C VAL A 687 -30.19 17.54 -14.87
N ALA A 688 -29.80 17.90 -16.09
CA ALA A 688 -30.31 19.11 -16.75
C ALA A 688 -31.67 18.79 -17.40
N LYS A 689 -32.76 19.34 -16.83
CA LYS A 689 -34.08 19.28 -17.46
C LYS A 689 -34.17 20.32 -18.58
N HIS A 690 -33.77 19.97 -19.80
CA HIS A 690 -34.04 20.79 -20.98
C HIS A 690 -35.31 20.30 -21.68
N THR A 691 -36.35 21.13 -21.72
CA THR A 691 -37.53 20.90 -22.57
C THR A 691 -37.14 21.15 -24.02
N VAL A 692 -36.81 20.08 -24.75
CA VAL A 692 -36.52 20.16 -26.19
C VAL A 692 -37.83 20.38 -26.95
N PHE A 693 -38.08 21.62 -27.35
CA PHE A 693 -38.96 21.90 -28.49
C PHE A 693 -38.16 21.56 -29.77
N ALA A 694 -38.35 20.34 -30.29
CA ALA A 694 -37.78 19.94 -31.57
C ALA A 694 -38.81 20.17 -32.69
N ASP A 695 -38.60 21.22 -33.46
CA ASP A 695 -39.40 21.58 -34.64
C ASP A 695 -38.80 20.96 -35.91
N GLN A 696 -38.84 19.62 -36.01
CA GLN A 696 -38.49 18.89 -37.24
C GLN A 696 -39.51 17.79 -37.57
N PRO A 697 -40.02 17.72 -38.82
CA PRO A 697 -41.17 16.90 -39.17
C PRO A 697 -40.92 15.39 -39.21
N MET A 698 -39.68 14.92 -39.43
CA MET A 698 -39.39 13.47 -39.54
C MET A 698 -39.33 12.73 -38.18
N THR A 699 -38.92 13.40 -37.10
CA THR A 699 -38.90 12.80 -35.76
C THR A 699 -40.31 12.64 -35.19
N ARG A 700 -41.27 13.47 -35.60
CA ARG A 700 -42.70 13.32 -35.23
C ARG A 700 -43.30 11.99 -35.69
N ALA A 701 -42.93 11.50 -36.88
CA ALA A 701 -43.46 10.23 -37.40
C ALA A 701 -42.95 9.01 -36.61
N PHE A 702 -41.65 9.00 -36.27
CA PHE A 702 -41.06 7.97 -35.43
C PHE A 702 -41.57 8.02 -33.97
N HIS A 703 -41.78 9.21 -33.43
CA HIS A 703 -42.36 9.38 -32.10
C HIS A 703 -43.85 9.02 -32.05
N ALA A 704 -44.63 9.30 -33.10
CA ALA A 704 -46.04 8.92 -33.18
C ALA A 704 -46.22 7.39 -33.25
N LEU A 705 -45.41 6.71 -34.06
CA LEU A 705 -45.47 5.25 -34.22
C LEU A 705 -45.06 4.52 -32.92
N ARG A 706 -44.08 5.05 -32.18
CA ARG A 706 -43.62 4.49 -30.90
C ARG A 706 -44.59 4.80 -29.75
N LYS A 707 -45.20 5.98 -29.74
CA LYS A 707 -46.20 6.42 -28.73
C LYS A 707 -47.48 5.58 -28.79
N LEU A 708 -47.87 5.16 -29.99
CA LEU A 708 -49.04 4.28 -30.20
C LEU A 708 -48.82 2.86 -29.66
N MET A 709 -47.57 2.41 -29.56
CA MET A 709 -47.24 1.06 -29.06
C MET A 709 -46.95 0.95 -27.56
N THR A 710 -46.62 2.05 -26.86
CA THR A 710 -46.08 1.96 -25.48
C THR A 710 -46.75 2.83 -24.43
N GLY A 711 -47.74 3.67 -24.78
CA GLY A 711 -48.68 4.25 -23.81
C GLY A 711 -48.11 5.12 -22.68
N LYS A 712 -46.84 5.54 -22.73
CA LYS A 712 -46.24 6.46 -21.75
C LYS A 712 -45.50 7.60 -22.45
N ALA A 713 -45.85 8.83 -22.09
CA ALA A 713 -45.08 10.01 -22.47
C ALA A 713 -43.81 10.08 -21.61
N VAL A 714 -42.65 10.10 -22.27
CA VAL A 714 -41.34 10.17 -21.61
C VAL A 714 -40.88 11.62 -21.63
N THR A 715 -40.74 12.24 -20.47
CA THR A 715 -39.78 13.33 -20.26
C THR A 715 -38.39 12.69 -20.33
N THR A 716 -37.64 12.98 -21.38
CA THR A 716 -36.23 12.54 -21.49
C THR A 716 -35.40 13.35 -20.50
N ASP A 717 -35.09 12.77 -19.34
CA ASP A 717 -34.05 13.28 -18.46
C ASP A 717 -32.70 13.12 -19.20
N ALA A 718 -32.10 14.22 -19.61
CA ALA A 718 -30.72 14.22 -20.12
C ALA A 718 -29.78 14.11 -18.92
N VAL A 719 -29.53 12.88 -18.49
CA VAL A 719 -28.49 12.55 -17.51
C VAL A 719 -27.15 12.74 -18.19
N THR A 720 -26.50 13.87 -17.91
CA THR A 720 -25.15 14.13 -18.41
C THR A 720 -24.19 13.75 -17.29
N VAL A 721 -23.49 12.62 -17.46
CA VAL A 721 -22.44 12.21 -16.54
C VAL A 721 -21.20 13.02 -16.88
N ARG A 722 -20.83 13.97 -16.02
CA ARG A 722 -19.62 14.77 -16.16
C ARG A 722 -18.60 14.27 -15.13
N GLN A 723 -17.44 13.85 -15.60
CA GLN A 723 -16.30 13.60 -14.71
C GLN A 723 -15.75 14.94 -14.24
N VAL A 724 -15.83 15.19 -12.94
CA VAL A 724 -15.31 16.40 -12.30
C VAL A 724 -14.23 15.97 -11.33
N GLU A 725 -13.06 16.58 -11.46
CA GLU A 725 -11.98 16.45 -10.49
C GLU A 725 -12.39 17.17 -9.19
N ARG A 726 -12.54 16.43 -8.09
CA ARG A 726 -12.88 16.97 -6.77
C ARG A 726 -11.84 16.54 -5.75
N GLU A 727 -11.55 17.40 -4.78
CA GLU A 727 -10.72 17.01 -3.63
C GLU A 727 -11.34 15.80 -2.94
N ARG A 728 -10.50 14.84 -2.53
CA ARG A 728 -10.99 13.64 -1.81
C ARG A 728 -11.71 14.01 -0.52
N TRP A 729 -11.16 15.02 0.15
CA TRP A 729 -11.71 15.72 1.31
C TRP A 729 -11.38 17.20 1.18
N SER A 730 -12.39 18.05 1.22
CA SER A 730 -12.16 19.50 1.23
C SER A 730 -11.76 20.01 2.61
N ALA A 731 -11.12 21.18 2.64
CA ALA A 731 -10.75 21.84 3.89
C ALA A 731 -11.97 22.09 4.81
N SER A 732 -13.13 22.44 4.22
CA SER A 732 -14.38 22.68 4.95
C SER A 732 -14.99 21.37 5.46
N GLU A 733 -14.96 20.29 4.68
CA GLU A 733 -15.42 18.96 5.10
C GLU A 733 -14.60 18.50 6.33
N LEU A 734 -13.27 18.67 6.30
CA LEU A 734 -12.41 18.30 7.43
C LEU A 734 -12.65 19.13 8.70
N ALA A 735 -12.92 20.43 8.53
CA ALA A 735 -13.15 21.33 9.66
C ALA A 735 -14.53 21.18 10.30
N HIS A 736 -15.57 20.89 9.50
CA HIS A 736 -16.96 20.98 9.95
C HIS A 736 -17.77 19.70 9.83
N GLU A 737 -17.42 18.77 8.95
CA GLU A 737 -18.23 17.56 8.71
C GLU A 737 -17.70 16.32 9.45
N VAL A 738 -16.44 16.33 9.91
CA VAL A 738 -15.88 15.21 10.69
C VAL A 738 -16.53 15.15 12.08
N PRO A 739 -17.30 14.09 12.41
CA PRO A 739 -18.02 14.03 13.68
C PRO A 739 -17.06 13.88 14.88
N PRO A 740 -17.47 14.29 16.09
CA PRO A 740 -16.70 14.04 17.30
C PRO A 740 -16.38 12.55 17.48
N GLY A 741 -15.17 12.24 17.94
CA GLY A 741 -14.70 10.87 18.10
C GLY A 741 -14.41 10.15 16.77
N HIS A 742 -14.36 10.88 15.66
CA HIS A 742 -13.90 10.36 14.37
C HIS A 742 -12.63 11.06 13.90
N ALA A 743 -11.93 10.42 12.97
CA ALA A 743 -10.79 10.99 12.28
C ALA A 743 -10.75 10.50 10.83
N VAL A 744 -10.15 11.29 9.95
CA VAL A 744 -9.84 10.88 8.58
C VAL A 744 -8.41 10.34 8.56
N LEU A 745 -8.26 9.09 8.14
CA LEU A 745 -6.99 8.35 8.16
C LEU A 745 -6.60 7.92 6.75
N SER A 746 -5.36 8.23 6.37
CA SER A 746 -4.71 7.72 5.17
C SER A 746 -3.44 6.97 5.57
N LEU A 747 -3.23 5.80 4.97
CA LEU A 747 -2.14 4.89 5.33
C LEU A 747 -1.32 4.52 4.11
N THR A 748 -0.03 4.34 4.33
CA THR A 748 0.88 3.78 3.32
C THR A 748 1.74 2.73 4.01
N THR A 749 1.86 1.54 3.43
CA THR A 749 2.69 0.47 4.00
C THR A 749 4.16 0.64 3.60
N VAL A 750 5.05 -0.02 4.32
CA VAL A 750 6.47 -0.14 3.96
C VAL A 750 6.67 -0.83 2.60
N GLU A 751 5.70 -1.59 2.11
CA GLU A 751 5.71 -2.20 0.77
C GLU A 751 5.22 -1.25 -0.34
N GLY A 752 4.63 -0.10 0.03
CA GLY A 752 4.12 0.90 -0.92
C GLY A 752 2.63 0.72 -1.27
N GLU A 753 1.91 -0.17 -0.60
CA GLU A 753 0.45 -0.22 -0.72
C GLU A 753 -0.16 0.99 0.00
N HIS A 754 -1.24 1.53 -0.56
CA HIS A 754 -1.84 2.77 -0.07
C HIS A 754 -3.33 2.62 0.21
N ALA A 755 -3.78 3.18 1.33
CA ALA A 755 -5.17 3.41 1.66
C ALA A 755 -5.50 4.91 1.52
N ALA A 756 -6.51 5.19 0.69
CA ALA A 756 -7.07 6.52 0.53
C ALA A 756 -7.49 7.14 1.88
N PRO A 757 -7.62 8.48 1.98
CA PRO A 757 -8.15 9.11 3.18
C PRO A 757 -9.61 8.69 3.42
N LEU A 758 -9.84 7.91 4.47
CA LEU A 758 -11.14 7.35 4.83
C LEU A 758 -11.50 7.72 6.26
N LEU A 759 -12.80 7.85 6.53
CA LEU A 759 -13.31 8.17 7.86
C LEU A 759 -13.27 6.94 8.78
N VAL A 760 -12.74 7.12 9.99
CA VAL A 760 -12.65 6.12 11.06
C VAL A 760 -13.47 6.61 12.26
N ASP A 761 -14.31 5.74 12.79
CA ASP A 761 -14.94 5.89 14.11
C ASP A 761 -13.99 5.34 15.19
N LEU A 762 -13.60 6.19 16.13
CA LEU A 762 -12.62 5.90 17.19
C LEU A 762 -13.26 5.61 18.56
N ARG A 763 -14.58 5.49 18.63
CA ARG A 763 -15.31 5.31 19.91
C ARG A 763 -15.36 3.86 20.40
N ASP A 764 -14.59 2.97 19.77
CA ASP A 764 -14.71 1.51 19.86
C ASP A 764 -13.77 0.86 20.89
#